data_AF-A0A7J4LTU9-F1
#
_entry.id   AF-A0A7J4LTU9-F1
#
_cell.length_a   1.000
_cell.length_b   1.000
_cell.length_c   1.000
_cell.angle_alpha   90.00
_cell.angle_beta   90.00
_cell.angle_gamma   90.00
#
_symmetry.space_group_name_H-M   'P 1'
#
loop_
_entity.id
_entity.type
_entity.pdbx_description
1 polymer ?
#
loop_
_entity_poly.entity_id
_entity_poly.type
_entity_poly.pdbx_seq_one_letter_code
_entity_poly.pdbx_strand_id
1 'polypeptide(L)'
;MSQKLFQRMDKILGPPPAPLAQPKQGLFSRLLKTNKNPTIALTSQALGKNSSTLSVASQSLRKGKAKTQEASSSLRLNRQQLAISEQDHRELDELRKQKRELSAKEDELISMELELKKYEKELQSRYRVGADRESTEVELQKSRVRLLRLEQELTEKERLMKELDGHIVGRQTEVKKQDTIVTKKNKDLKGYEKILDQEAQELNGRQRELESKLDLLKKKQDELSQHEASLRELEKHTRRDTDKLEDYENKLRKTIAHLREEKDSIARDYQKKKEGMFQQMQRDLVKETTELQRHKFDLQNDITNLQKSRTDIRAEMAPLEKRAAVLRAQAQPEYYAVEKARELLQQRQTELDGLRMDLESRKQQLETRERELQAKEQRHLLEEQDFMEEQGAWKHRVAEDQGQLKQLSEENQRLLIERESLSKSTFDYREQQFNAREDQLAQLEQTFQQEKDQLYGSLYEERDKLHKSVEAERQSLFGDLEKQKGILLNQLNDLEHQKRMIEHDLLEKKETVGDIGATEHLLEEKETEILRRIRDLEVDEDLLKGREEEVLTKIKDLEKSKNLLDEKEEELLGVLKAIDQKELALKTRDESFALRQNDLDEKENLLADKLQQATTLLDRVKTNEKLKVNTGALEARSFQLAEEVTQLACKKASLLKLSDLERGIDHLQSNKQKLIQELNNERDVLEQEINKLVAKTVDLEQVQKREQALEQKNEFVSRKEEALAQEYQRIQKELTFMEGDSLKTMATLAAQPKQKEMMQKALESESPGNLEIYDMIQQARDAILGKQYELARQIYTSIQFAYEQLDLDLSKKRQIYFDVLELKTDIELGSLA
;
A
#
# COMPACT_ATOMS: atom_id res chain seq x y z
N MET A 1 37.50 5.13 -34.59
CA MET A 1 37.41 4.98 -33.12
C MET A 1 36.49 3.81 -32.78
N SER A 2 36.98 2.58 -32.65
CA SER A 2 36.10 1.43 -32.31
C SER A 2 36.87 0.19 -31.81
N GLN A 3 37.81 0.35 -30.89
CA GLN A 3 38.44 -0.81 -30.20
C GLN A 3 38.54 -0.67 -28.68
N LYS A 4 38.32 0.53 -28.12
CA LYS A 4 38.31 0.75 -26.66
C LYS A 4 36.93 0.63 -26.01
N LEU A 5 35.86 0.47 -26.78
CA LEU A 5 34.49 0.29 -26.26
C LEU A 5 34.07 -1.18 -26.12
N PHE A 6 34.72 -2.11 -26.83
CA PHE A 6 34.42 -3.54 -26.73
C PHE A 6 35.09 -4.23 -25.52
N GLN A 7 36.20 -3.71 -25.01
CA GLN A 7 36.93 -4.32 -23.88
C GLN A 7 36.34 -4.01 -22.49
N ARG A 8 35.30 -3.18 -22.39
CA ARG A 8 34.64 -2.85 -21.11
C ARG A 8 33.33 -3.59 -20.84
N MET A 9 32.74 -4.28 -21.83
CA MET A 9 31.49 -5.02 -21.63
C MET A 9 31.68 -6.48 -21.20
N ASP A 10 32.85 -7.09 -21.41
CA ASP A 10 33.12 -8.50 -21.04
C ASP A 10 33.42 -8.75 -19.55
N LYS A 11 33.24 -7.75 -18.68
CA LYS A 11 33.41 -7.91 -17.22
C LYS A 11 32.10 -7.94 -16.42
N ILE A 12 30.94 -7.84 -17.06
CA ILE A 12 29.63 -7.76 -16.37
C ILE A 12 28.70 -8.95 -16.66
N LEU A 13 28.96 -9.76 -17.70
CA LEU A 13 28.10 -10.91 -18.03
C LEU A 13 28.91 -12.20 -17.99
N GLY A 14 28.65 -13.04 -16.98
CA GLY A 14 29.18 -14.40 -16.88
C GLY A 14 28.65 -15.33 -17.99
N PRO A 15 29.20 -16.54 -18.16
CA PRO A 15 28.89 -17.40 -19.29
C PRO A 15 27.49 -18.04 -19.17
N PRO A 16 26.82 -18.34 -20.30
CA PRO A 16 25.44 -18.86 -20.36
C PRO A 16 25.35 -20.35 -19.98
N PRO A 17 24.20 -20.84 -19.49
CA PRO A 17 23.98 -22.25 -19.20
C PRO A 17 23.72 -23.06 -20.49
N ALA A 18 24.26 -24.28 -20.54
CA ALA A 18 24.07 -25.24 -21.64
C ALA A 18 22.66 -25.89 -21.63
N PRO A 19 22.17 -26.39 -22.79
CA PRO A 19 20.75 -26.66 -23.01
C PRO A 19 20.23 -27.99 -22.45
N LEU A 20 18.94 -27.98 -22.13
CA LEU A 20 18.10 -29.07 -21.67
C LEU A 20 17.97 -30.21 -22.69
N ALA A 21 18.19 -31.45 -22.24
CA ALA A 21 17.74 -32.66 -22.91
C ALA A 21 16.43 -33.17 -22.26
N GLN A 22 15.44 -33.50 -23.09
CA GLN A 22 14.12 -34.02 -22.70
C GLN A 22 14.11 -35.57 -22.47
N PRO A 23 12.97 -36.28 -22.32
CA PRO A 23 12.57 -36.93 -21.07
C PRO A 23 12.46 -38.46 -21.19
N LYS A 24 12.45 -39.20 -20.07
CA LYS A 24 11.82 -40.53 -20.04
C LYS A 24 10.96 -40.69 -18.80
N GLN A 25 9.69 -40.95 -19.08
CA GLN A 25 8.63 -41.28 -18.15
C GLN A 25 8.86 -42.65 -17.49
N GLY A 26 8.27 -42.78 -16.30
CA GLY A 26 7.67 -44.03 -15.85
C GLY A 26 8.41 -44.73 -14.72
N LEU A 27 7.91 -44.58 -13.50
CA LEU A 27 7.23 -45.64 -12.75
C LEU A 27 7.11 -45.24 -11.26
N PHE A 28 6.15 -44.37 -10.97
CA PHE A 28 5.47 -44.43 -9.68
C PHE A 28 4.31 -45.40 -9.83
N SER A 29 4.42 -46.56 -9.20
CA SER A 29 3.23 -47.24 -8.72
C SER A 29 3.54 -48.00 -7.44
N ARG A 30 2.70 -47.73 -6.44
CA ARG A 30 2.42 -48.51 -5.22
C ARG A 30 3.29 -48.26 -3.99
N LEU A 31 2.85 -47.23 -3.25
CA LEU A 31 2.44 -47.41 -1.84
C LEU A 31 1.96 -48.84 -1.55
N LEU A 32 2.55 -49.49 -0.55
CA LEU A 32 1.86 -49.91 0.69
C LEU A 32 2.78 -50.77 1.58
N LYS A 33 2.75 -50.40 2.87
CA LYS A 33 2.81 -51.24 4.07
C LYS A 33 4.15 -51.55 4.75
N THR A 34 4.05 -51.30 6.07
CA THR A 34 4.69 -51.90 7.24
C THR A 34 6.08 -51.42 7.66
N ASN A 35 6.06 -50.43 8.55
CA ASN A 35 6.38 -50.60 9.97
C ASN A 35 7.47 -51.65 10.29
N LYS A 36 8.68 -51.17 10.59
CA LYS A 36 9.48 -51.50 11.78
C LYS A 36 10.74 -50.62 11.77
N ASN A 37 11.07 -50.07 12.94
CA ASN A 37 12.23 -49.24 13.24
C ASN A 37 13.51 -49.61 12.46
N PRO A 38 14.35 -48.60 12.16
CA PRO A 38 15.76 -48.77 12.47
C PRO A 38 16.31 -47.56 13.24
N THR A 39 16.96 -47.90 14.34
CA THR A 39 18.05 -47.18 14.98
C THR A 39 18.86 -46.38 13.96
N ILE A 40 18.97 -45.07 14.18
CA ILE A 40 19.77 -44.15 13.36
C ILE A 40 21.26 -44.54 13.51
N ALA A 41 21.76 -45.31 12.55
CA ALA A 41 23.18 -45.40 12.25
C ALA A 41 23.52 -44.18 11.38
N LEU A 42 24.14 -43.17 11.99
CA LEU A 42 24.82 -42.11 11.24
C LEU A 42 26.04 -42.73 10.55
N THR A 43 25.87 -43.09 9.28
CA THR A 43 26.97 -43.39 8.37
C THR A 43 27.76 -42.12 8.12
N SER A 44 28.93 -42.05 8.75
CA SER A 44 29.99 -41.10 8.45
C SER A 44 30.55 -41.36 7.05
N GLN A 45 29.95 -40.75 6.04
CA GLN A 45 30.47 -40.75 4.67
C GLN A 45 30.86 -39.32 4.27
N ALA A 46 31.79 -38.74 5.02
CA ALA A 46 32.47 -37.48 4.66
C ALA A 46 33.85 -37.38 5.31
N LEU A 47 34.69 -38.42 5.16
CA LEU A 47 36.13 -38.35 5.48
C LEU A 47 36.96 -39.01 4.37
N GLY A 48 36.64 -38.70 3.12
CA GLY A 48 37.49 -38.99 1.98
C GLY A 48 38.40 -37.81 1.67
N LYS A 49 39.44 -37.59 2.50
CA LYS A 49 40.66 -36.78 2.27
C LYS A 49 41.27 -36.45 3.63
N ASN A 50 41.99 -37.40 4.24
CA ASN A 50 42.99 -37.20 5.30
C ASN A 50 43.75 -38.52 5.59
N SER A 51 44.09 -39.29 4.55
CA SER A 51 44.85 -40.55 4.69
C SER A 51 46.35 -40.34 4.92
N SER A 52 46.86 -39.11 4.76
CA SER A 52 48.27 -38.78 4.93
C SER A 52 48.67 -38.59 6.41
N THR A 53 47.77 -38.15 7.29
CA THR A 53 48.09 -37.87 8.71
C THR A 53 48.01 -39.12 9.60
N LEU A 54 47.10 -40.06 9.31
CA LEU A 54 47.01 -41.34 10.02
C LEU A 54 48.20 -42.29 9.71
N SER A 55 48.76 -42.20 8.50
CA SER A 55 49.95 -42.97 8.10
C SER A 55 51.22 -42.50 8.85
N VAL A 56 51.37 -41.19 9.04
CA VAL A 56 52.51 -40.59 9.76
C VAL A 56 52.45 -40.89 11.26
N ALA A 57 51.26 -40.81 11.88
CA ALA A 57 51.09 -41.17 13.30
C ALA A 57 51.39 -42.65 13.56
N SER A 58 50.98 -43.54 12.65
CA SER A 58 51.23 -44.99 12.75
C SER A 58 52.70 -45.36 12.55
N GLN A 59 53.43 -44.63 11.70
CA GLN A 59 54.89 -44.83 11.52
C GLN A 59 55.71 -44.28 12.69
N SER A 60 55.32 -43.14 13.27
CA SER A 60 56.00 -42.59 14.46
C SER A 60 55.80 -43.44 15.71
N LEU A 61 54.60 -43.99 15.94
CA LEU A 61 54.34 -44.94 17.04
C LEU A 61 55.11 -46.25 16.90
N ARG A 62 55.30 -46.75 15.67
CA ARG A 62 56.14 -47.94 15.42
C ARG A 62 57.64 -47.66 15.64
N LYS A 63 58.13 -46.47 15.27
CA LYS A 63 59.51 -46.04 15.53
C LYS A 63 59.78 -45.80 17.02
N GLY A 64 58.83 -45.23 17.76
CA GLY A 64 58.94 -45.02 19.21
C GLY A 64 58.97 -46.33 19.99
N LYS A 65 58.10 -47.30 19.65
CA LYS A 65 58.09 -48.63 20.29
C LYS A 65 59.37 -49.43 20.05
N ALA A 66 59.96 -49.34 18.86
CA ALA A 66 61.23 -50.02 18.57
C ALA A 66 62.40 -49.42 19.39
N LYS A 67 62.47 -48.10 19.51
CA LYS A 67 63.50 -47.39 20.29
C LYS A 67 63.37 -47.60 21.80
N THR A 68 62.15 -47.65 22.34
CA THR A 68 61.94 -47.93 23.79
C THR A 68 62.26 -49.38 24.15
N GLN A 69 62.01 -50.32 23.23
CA GLN A 69 62.40 -51.72 23.39
C GLN A 69 63.93 -51.90 23.31
N GLU A 70 64.62 -51.16 22.42
CA GLU A 70 66.09 -51.09 22.38
C GLU A 70 66.69 -50.45 23.63
N ALA A 71 66.10 -49.37 24.14
CA ALA A 71 66.55 -48.71 25.37
C ALA A 71 66.40 -49.63 26.61
N SER A 72 65.27 -50.34 26.70
CA SER A 72 65.01 -51.31 27.79
C SER A 72 65.99 -52.50 27.73
N SER A 73 66.27 -53.00 26.52
CA SER A 73 67.23 -54.08 26.31
C SER A 73 68.66 -53.63 26.63
N SER A 74 69.02 -52.40 26.25
CA SER A 74 70.32 -51.78 26.51
C SER A 74 70.55 -51.49 28.00
N LEU A 75 69.51 -51.07 28.73
CA LEU A 75 69.55 -50.89 30.19
C LEU A 75 69.80 -52.22 30.93
N ARG A 76 69.15 -53.30 30.48
CA ARG A 76 69.35 -54.64 31.06
C ARG A 76 70.78 -55.15 30.82
N LEU A 77 71.30 -54.99 29.61
CA LEU A 77 72.68 -55.30 29.25
C LEU A 77 73.70 -54.44 30.01
N ASN A 78 73.40 -53.17 30.29
CA ASN A 78 74.28 -52.30 31.05
C ASN A 78 74.35 -52.70 32.54
N ARG A 79 73.21 -53.08 33.15
CA ARG A 79 73.20 -53.62 34.52
C ARG A 79 74.03 -54.89 34.66
N GLN A 80 73.96 -55.79 33.68
CA GLN A 80 74.81 -56.99 33.67
C GLN A 80 76.30 -56.65 33.54
N GLN A 81 76.65 -55.69 32.68
CA GLN A 81 78.04 -55.25 32.50
C GLN A 81 78.61 -54.58 33.76
N LEU A 82 77.79 -53.80 34.48
CA LEU A 82 78.17 -53.17 35.74
C LEU A 82 78.48 -54.22 36.82
N ALA A 83 77.65 -55.26 36.93
CA ALA A 83 77.87 -56.35 37.87
C ALA A 83 79.16 -57.12 37.60
N ILE A 84 79.52 -57.31 36.32
CA ILE A 84 80.80 -57.93 35.92
C ILE A 84 81.98 -57.04 36.31
N SER A 85 81.91 -55.73 36.03
CA SER A 85 82.93 -54.76 36.45
C SER A 85 83.13 -54.75 37.97
N GLU A 86 82.05 -54.75 38.75
CA GLU A 86 82.11 -54.80 40.21
C GLU A 86 82.75 -56.10 40.73
N GLN A 87 82.45 -57.24 40.10
CA GLN A 87 83.07 -58.52 40.44
C GLN A 87 84.57 -58.53 40.12
N ASP A 88 84.96 -58.02 38.95
CA ASP A 88 86.35 -57.91 38.52
C ASP A 88 87.18 -57.02 39.45
N HIS A 89 86.59 -55.95 39.99
CA HIS A 89 87.21 -55.11 41.01
C HIS A 89 87.43 -55.85 42.33
N ARG A 90 86.44 -56.61 42.81
CA ARG A 90 86.56 -57.39 44.06
C ARG A 90 87.67 -58.43 43.97
N GLU A 91 87.73 -59.16 42.86
CA GLU A 91 88.78 -60.17 42.64
C GLU A 91 90.17 -59.55 42.52
N LEU A 92 90.31 -58.38 41.88
CA LEU A 92 91.58 -57.65 41.84
C LEU A 92 92.06 -57.23 43.25
N ASP A 93 91.13 -56.80 44.11
CA ASP A 93 91.45 -56.42 45.48
C ASP A 93 91.80 -57.62 46.36
N GLU A 94 91.16 -58.78 46.16
CA GLU A 94 91.54 -60.05 46.80
C GLU A 94 92.95 -60.50 46.40
N LEU A 95 93.29 -60.44 45.11
CA LEU A 95 94.64 -60.75 44.63
C LEU A 95 95.68 -59.81 45.25
N ARG A 96 95.40 -58.50 45.33
CA ARG A 96 96.29 -57.53 46.00
C ARG A 96 96.46 -57.83 47.48
N LYS A 97 95.42 -58.30 48.16
CA LYS A 97 95.49 -58.72 49.55
C LYS A 97 96.38 -59.95 49.72
N GLN A 98 96.19 -60.97 48.89
CA GLN A 98 97.03 -62.18 48.87
C GLN A 98 98.52 -61.84 48.62
N LYS A 99 98.81 -60.84 47.76
CA LYS A 99 100.18 -60.37 47.54
C LYS A 99 100.82 -59.83 48.81
N ARG A 100 100.09 -58.98 49.54
CA ARG A 100 100.58 -58.39 50.80
C ARG A 100 100.85 -59.46 51.85
N GLU A 101 99.97 -60.45 51.95
CA GLU A 101 100.13 -61.58 52.88
C GLU A 101 101.31 -62.48 52.50
N LEU A 102 101.56 -62.72 51.21
CA LEU A 102 102.74 -63.47 50.74
C LEU A 102 104.04 -62.70 50.96
N SER A 103 104.07 -61.39 50.67
CA SER A 103 105.22 -60.52 50.91
C SER A 103 105.59 -60.47 52.40
N ALA A 104 104.59 -60.37 53.29
CA ALA A 104 104.85 -60.38 54.73
C ALA A 104 105.48 -61.71 55.21
N LYS A 105 105.04 -62.84 54.64
CA LYS A 105 105.62 -64.17 54.94
C LYS A 105 107.01 -64.33 54.35
N GLU A 106 107.29 -63.75 53.19
CA GLU A 106 108.63 -63.71 52.60
C GLU A 106 109.58 -62.94 53.50
N ASP A 107 109.18 -61.78 54.01
CA ASP A 107 109.95 -60.99 54.97
C ASP A 107 110.25 -61.77 56.28
N GLU A 108 109.28 -62.51 56.81
CA GLU A 108 109.47 -63.41 57.97
C GLU A 108 110.49 -64.52 57.68
N LEU A 109 110.40 -65.18 56.52
CA LEU A 109 111.32 -66.24 56.11
C LEU A 109 112.74 -65.72 55.88
N ILE A 110 112.90 -64.55 55.25
CA ILE A 110 114.21 -63.87 55.11
C ILE A 110 114.81 -63.60 56.49
N SER A 111 114.00 -63.13 57.45
CA SER A 111 114.49 -62.91 58.82
C SER A 111 114.96 -64.20 59.48
N MET A 112 114.19 -65.29 59.34
CA MET A 112 114.56 -66.61 59.90
C MET A 112 115.82 -67.17 59.24
N GLU A 113 115.99 -66.99 57.93
CA GLU A 113 117.17 -67.38 57.18
C GLU A 113 118.41 -66.62 57.67
N LEU A 114 118.31 -65.30 57.89
CA LEU A 114 119.39 -64.47 58.43
C LEU A 114 119.79 -64.90 59.85
N GLU A 115 118.83 -65.22 60.70
CA GLU A 115 119.09 -65.72 62.06
C GLU A 115 119.78 -67.10 62.02
N LEU A 116 119.32 -68.01 61.16
CA LEU A 116 119.96 -69.32 61.00
C LEU A 116 121.34 -69.24 60.38
N LYS A 117 121.59 -68.30 59.45
CA LYS A 117 122.94 -68.01 58.93
C LYS A 117 123.88 -67.49 60.01
N LYS A 118 123.39 -66.66 60.95
CA LYS A 118 124.17 -66.24 62.13
C LYS A 118 124.46 -67.43 63.05
N TYR A 119 123.45 -68.24 63.35
CA TYR A 119 123.59 -69.44 64.17
C TYR A 119 124.57 -70.47 63.56
N GLU A 120 124.52 -70.69 62.24
CA GLU A 120 125.47 -71.56 61.55
C GLU A 120 126.91 -71.00 61.66
N LYS A 121 127.12 -69.69 61.50
CA LYS A 121 128.45 -69.06 61.69
C LYS A 121 128.97 -69.22 63.12
N GLU A 122 128.11 -69.12 64.12
CA GLU A 122 128.47 -69.37 65.52
C GLU A 122 128.85 -70.85 65.74
N LEU A 123 128.08 -71.79 65.20
CA LEU A 123 128.40 -73.23 65.24
C LEU A 123 129.72 -73.55 64.50
N GLN A 124 129.95 -72.94 63.34
CA GLN A 124 131.22 -73.06 62.59
C GLN A 124 132.41 -72.54 63.42
N SER A 125 132.20 -71.46 64.18
CA SER A 125 133.22 -70.91 65.08
C SER A 125 133.50 -71.85 66.25
N ARG A 126 132.46 -72.46 66.87
CA ARG A 126 132.62 -73.46 67.93
C ARG A 126 133.32 -74.74 67.45
N TYR A 127 132.97 -75.23 66.25
CA TYR A 127 133.61 -76.40 65.64
C TYR A 127 135.13 -76.21 65.44
N ARG A 128 135.58 -74.98 65.13
CA ARG A 128 137.01 -74.64 64.99
C ARG A 128 137.78 -74.65 66.32
N VAL A 129 137.12 -74.40 67.45
CA VAL A 129 137.76 -74.25 68.79
C VAL A 129 137.92 -75.60 69.53
N GLY A 130 137.35 -76.69 69.03
CA GLY A 130 137.74 -78.06 69.44
C GLY A 130 137.07 -78.62 70.71
N ALA A 131 136.07 -77.94 71.29
CA ALA A 131 135.20 -78.54 72.31
C ALA A 131 134.05 -79.31 71.63
N ASP A 132 133.96 -80.63 71.84
CA ASP A 132 132.93 -81.55 71.31
C ASP A 132 132.64 -81.42 69.79
N ARG A 133 133.60 -81.87 68.98
CA ARG A 133 133.49 -81.87 67.50
C ARG A 133 132.29 -82.67 66.96
N GLU A 134 131.98 -83.84 67.51
CA GLU A 134 130.88 -84.67 66.98
C GLU A 134 129.50 -84.04 67.21
N SER A 135 129.26 -83.46 68.39
CA SER A 135 127.97 -82.82 68.71
C SER A 135 127.76 -81.54 67.89
N THR A 136 128.81 -80.73 67.73
CA THR A 136 128.74 -79.48 66.95
C THR A 136 128.58 -79.74 65.44
N GLU A 137 129.13 -80.85 64.91
CA GLU A 137 128.96 -81.24 63.51
C GLU A 137 127.52 -81.66 63.18
N VAL A 138 126.87 -82.42 64.07
CA VAL A 138 125.46 -82.83 63.91
C VAL A 138 124.53 -81.61 63.95
N GLU A 139 124.77 -80.65 64.84
CA GLU A 139 123.97 -79.41 64.87
C GLU A 139 124.20 -78.54 63.63
N LEU A 140 125.43 -78.48 63.13
CA LEU A 140 125.76 -77.75 61.93
C LEU A 140 125.12 -78.37 60.68
N GLN A 141 125.12 -79.69 60.56
CA GLN A 141 124.37 -80.41 59.52
C GLN A 141 122.85 -80.18 59.63
N LYS A 142 122.28 -80.22 60.84
CA LYS A 142 120.86 -79.88 61.06
C LYS A 142 120.53 -78.44 60.66
N SER A 143 121.42 -77.48 60.96
CA SER A 143 121.24 -76.08 60.58
C SER A 143 121.29 -75.88 59.06
N ARG A 144 122.22 -76.55 58.37
CA ARG A 144 122.33 -76.53 56.90
C ARG A 144 121.10 -77.11 56.22
N VAL A 145 120.57 -78.22 56.72
CA VAL A 145 119.31 -78.80 56.20
C VAL A 145 118.13 -77.85 56.41
N ARG A 146 118.08 -77.13 57.55
CA ARG A 146 117.04 -76.11 57.80
C ARG A 146 117.19 -74.90 56.87
N LEU A 147 118.41 -74.41 56.66
CA LEU A 147 118.69 -73.32 55.72
C LEU A 147 118.30 -73.69 54.30
N LEU A 148 118.65 -74.89 53.84
CA LEU A 148 118.33 -75.36 52.50
C LEU A 148 116.81 -75.50 52.29
N ARG A 149 116.05 -75.90 53.33
CA ARG A 149 114.58 -75.86 53.30
C ARG A 149 114.02 -74.44 53.24
N LEU A 150 114.57 -73.50 54.00
CA LEU A 150 114.15 -72.09 53.95
C LEU A 150 114.46 -71.44 52.60
N GLU A 151 115.62 -71.74 52.00
CA GLU A 151 115.97 -71.26 50.66
C GLU A 151 115.01 -71.85 49.60
N GLN A 152 114.59 -73.11 49.74
CA GLN A 152 113.54 -73.70 48.90
C GLN A 152 112.18 -73.01 49.09
N GLU A 153 111.78 -72.75 50.34
CA GLU A 153 110.53 -72.04 50.64
C GLU A 153 110.55 -70.60 50.11
N LEU A 154 111.67 -69.88 50.23
CA LEU A 154 111.84 -68.53 49.69
C LEU A 154 111.77 -68.52 48.16
N THR A 155 112.46 -69.42 47.48
CA THR A 155 112.39 -69.52 46.01
C THR A 155 110.99 -69.89 45.51
N GLU A 156 110.26 -70.73 46.24
CA GLU A 156 108.87 -71.04 45.94
C GLU A 156 107.95 -69.84 46.18
N LYS A 157 108.18 -69.04 47.23
CA LYS A 157 107.45 -67.80 47.49
C LYS A 157 107.71 -66.72 46.44
N GLU A 158 108.96 -66.50 46.04
CA GLU A 158 109.32 -65.59 44.96
C GLU A 158 108.63 -65.98 43.64
N ARG A 159 108.55 -67.28 43.35
CA ARG A 159 107.82 -67.78 42.18
C ARG A 159 106.33 -67.47 42.29
N LEU A 160 105.70 -67.77 43.42
CA LEU A 160 104.27 -67.47 43.64
C LEU A 160 103.98 -65.96 43.58
N MET A 161 104.87 -65.11 44.10
CA MET A 161 104.78 -63.65 43.99
C MET A 161 104.79 -63.18 42.53
N LYS A 162 105.68 -63.73 41.69
CA LYS A 162 105.72 -63.42 40.26
C LYS A 162 104.46 -63.87 39.52
N GLU A 163 103.94 -65.05 39.83
CA GLU A 163 102.68 -65.55 39.26
C GLU A 163 101.51 -64.63 39.65
N LEU A 164 101.44 -64.25 40.93
CA LEU A 164 100.41 -63.38 41.46
C LEU A 164 100.48 -61.96 40.88
N ASP A 165 101.68 -61.43 40.63
CA ASP A 165 101.87 -60.17 39.91
C ASP A 165 101.38 -60.24 38.46
N GLY A 166 101.63 -61.36 37.77
CA GLY A 166 101.05 -61.62 36.45
C GLY A 166 99.52 -61.59 36.48
N HIS A 167 98.90 -62.22 37.47
CA HIS A 167 97.45 -62.22 37.66
C HIS A 167 96.88 -60.83 37.98
N ILE A 168 97.54 -60.06 38.86
CA ILE A 168 97.13 -58.69 39.19
C ILE A 168 97.17 -57.81 37.95
N VAL A 169 98.24 -57.85 37.17
CA VAL A 169 98.35 -57.06 35.93
C VAL A 169 97.28 -57.47 34.93
N GLY A 170 97.07 -58.78 34.73
CA GLY A 170 96.01 -59.31 33.88
C GLY A 170 94.62 -58.79 34.28
N ARG A 171 94.26 -58.94 35.56
CA ARG A 171 92.96 -58.49 36.08
C ARG A 171 92.80 -56.97 36.03
N GLN A 172 93.87 -56.22 36.27
CA GLN A 172 93.88 -54.76 36.18
C GLN A 172 93.67 -54.27 34.74
N THR A 173 94.17 -54.99 33.73
CA THR A 173 93.85 -54.65 32.33
C THR A 173 92.40 -54.93 31.98
N GLU A 174 91.81 -56.00 32.53
CA GLU A 174 90.42 -56.36 32.27
C GLU A 174 89.44 -55.37 32.92
N VAL A 175 89.71 -54.96 34.16
CA VAL A 175 88.98 -53.88 34.85
C VAL A 175 88.96 -52.60 34.00
N LYS A 176 90.10 -52.17 33.45
CA LYS A 176 90.17 -50.98 32.58
C LYS A 176 89.33 -51.11 31.30
N LYS A 177 89.26 -52.31 30.72
CA LYS A 177 88.40 -52.58 29.55
C LYS A 177 86.93 -52.49 29.94
N GLN A 178 86.53 -53.07 31.08
CA GLN A 178 85.14 -52.98 31.53
C GLN A 178 84.74 -51.53 31.87
N ASP A 179 85.60 -50.75 32.52
CA ASP A 179 85.35 -49.33 32.83
C ASP A 179 85.14 -48.48 31.57
N THR A 180 85.94 -48.73 30.52
CA THR A 180 85.78 -48.03 29.24
C THR A 180 84.48 -48.41 28.52
N ILE A 181 84.04 -49.67 28.63
CA ILE A 181 82.75 -50.12 28.11
C ILE A 181 81.58 -49.46 28.87
N VAL A 182 81.63 -49.47 30.20
CA VAL A 182 80.58 -48.87 31.06
C VAL A 182 80.48 -47.36 30.81
N THR A 183 81.59 -46.65 30.74
CA THR A 183 81.59 -45.20 30.47
C THR A 183 81.03 -44.85 29.09
N LYS A 184 81.33 -45.64 28.06
CA LYS A 184 80.74 -45.46 26.72
C LYS A 184 79.23 -45.69 26.73
N LYS A 185 78.77 -46.81 27.31
CA LYS A 185 77.34 -47.12 27.44
C LYS A 185 76.57 -46.07 28.23
N ASN A 186 77.16 -45.50 29.27
CA ASN A 186 76.54 -44.42 30.06
C ASN A 186 76.41 -43.11 29.27
N LYS A 187 77.33 -42.81 28.34
CA LYS A 187 77.17 -41.66 27.43
C LYS A 187 76.02 -41.88 26.45
N ASP A 188 75.91 -43.08 25.90
CA ASP A 188 74.83 -43.43 24.96
C ASP A 188 73.46 -43.37 25.66
N LEU A 189 73.34 -43.88 26.90
CA LEU A 189 72.12 -43.77 27.71
C LEU A 189 71.69 -42.32 27.95
N LYS A 190 72.62 -41.43 28.30
CA LYS A 190 72.33 -39.99 28.42
C LYS A 190 71.86 -39.38 27.10
N GLY A 191 72.33 -39.89 25.96
CA GLY A 191 71.85 -39.51 24.64
C GLY A 191 70.40 -39.92 24.42
N TYR A 192 70.04 -41.15 24.76
CA TYR A 192 68.67 -41.66 24.66
C TYR A 192 67.69 -40.93 25.60
N GLU A 193 68.11 -40.62 26.83
CA GLU A 193 67.29 -39.84 27.79
C GLU A 193 66.90 -38.49 27.21
N LYS A 194 67.86 -37.74 26.63
CA LYS A 194 67.58 -36.45 26.00
C LYS A 194 66.58 -36.55 24.84
N ILE A 195 66.67 -37.60 24.03
CA ILE A 195 65.75 -37.81 22.91
C ILE A 195 64.34 -38.11 23.43
N LEU A 196 64.22 -38.93 24.47
CA LEU A 196 62.93 -39.26 25.09
C LEU A 196 62.30 -38.02 25.74
N ASP A 197 63.09 -37.18 26.40
CA ASP A 197 62.61 -35.92 26.98
C ASP A 197 62.07 -34.95 25.91
N GLN A 198 62.76 -34.86 24.76
CA GLN A 198 62.30 -34.06 23.62
C GLN A 198 61.01 -34.61 23.02
N GLU A 199 60.93 -35.92 22.79
CA GLU A 199 59.71 -36.57 22.28
C GLU A 199 58.52 -36.39 23.25
N ALA A 200 58.76 -36.46 24.57
CA ALA A 200 57.74 -36.20 25.59
C ALA A 200 57.25 -34.75 25.58
N GLN A 201 58.15 -33.77 25.41
CA GLN A 201 57.79 -32.36 25.28
C GLN A 201 56.95 -32.09 24.03
N GLU A 202 57.32 -32.66 22.88
CA GLU A 202 56.54 -32.53 21.65
C GLU A 202 55.14 -33.16 21.76
N LEU A 203 55.03 -34.33 22.38
CA LEU A 203 53.75 -34.98 22.61
C LEU A 203 52.85 -34.15 23.53
N ASN A 204 53.40 -33.59 24.61
CA ASN A 204 52.68 -32.68 25.49
C ASN A 204 52.23 -31.41 24.76
N GLY A 205 53.07 -30.85 23.88
CA GLY A 205 52.71 -29.70 23.05
C GLY A 205 51.52 -30.01 22.13
N ARG A 206 51.57 -31.14 21.43
CA ARG A 206 50.47 -31.60 20.56
C ARG A 206 49.19 -31.90 21.33
N GLN A 207 49.30 -32.46 22.53
CA GLN A 207 48.15 -32.71 23.40
C GLN A 207 47.44 -31.39 23.76
N ARG A 208 48.19 -30.36 24.19
CA ARG A 208 47.61 -29.04 24.49
C ARG A 208 46.96 -28.39 23.26
N GLU A 209 47.57 -28.51 22.08
CA GLU A 209 46.98 -28.00 20.84
C GLU A 209 45.66 -28.71 20.49
N LEU A 210 45.58 -30.03 20.70
CA LEU A 210 44.36 -30.80 20.49
C LEU A 210 43.28 -30.45 21.50
N GLU A 211 43.63 -30.25 22.78
CA GLU A 211 42.73 -29.78 23.83
C GLU A 211 42.17 -28.39 23.48
N SER A 212 43.01 -27.45 23.05
CA SER A 212 42.58 -26.12 22.62
C SER A 212 41.63 -26.18 21.41
N LYS A 213 41.90 -27.04 20.42
CA LYS A 213 41.00 -27.27 19.28
C LYS A 213 39.68 -27.90 19.70
N LEU A 214 39.71 -28.83 20.65
CA LEU A 214 38.51 -29.47 21.21
C LEU A 214 37.63 -28.42 21.90
N ASP A 215 38.21 -27.52 22.70
CA ASP A 215 37.48 -26.45 23.37
C ASP A 215 36.87 -25.46 22.37
N LEU A 216 37.60 -25.13 21.30
CA LEU A 216 37.06 -24.29 20.23
C LEU A 216 35.88 -24.97 19.52
N LEU A 217 35.96 -26.29 19.28
CA LEU A 217 34.87 -27.05 18.68
C LEU A 217 33.65 -27.13 19.60
N LYS A 218 33.85 -27.28 20.91
CA LYS A 218 32.74 -27.22 21.89
C LYS A 218 32.04 -25.86 21.86
N LYS A 219 32.81 -24.77 21.87
CA LYS A 219 32.23 -23.41 21.74
C LYS A 219 31.39 -23.25 20.48
N LYS A 220 31.90 -23.72 19.33
CA LYS A 220 31.14 -23.69 18.07
C LYS A 220 29.89 -24.58 18.11
N GLN A 221 29.95 -25.71 18.80
CA GLN A 221 28.79 -26.58 19.00
C GLN A 221 27.71 -25.90 19.85
N ASP A 222 28.12 -25.16 20.88
CA ASP A 222 27.20 -24.39 21.73
C ASP A 222 26.57 -23.22 20.95
N GLU A 223 27.37 -22.49 20.16
CA GLU A 223 26.88 -21.43 19.24
C GLU A 223 25.86 -21.98 18.24
N LEU A 224 26.15 -23.15 17.62
CA LEU A 224 25.20 -23.80 16.71
C LEU A 224 23.90 -24.19 17.42
N SER A 225 23.99 -24.71 18.64
CA SER A 225 22.82 -25.07 19.44
C SER A 225 21.96 -23.84 19.80
N GLN A 226 22.59 -22.70 20.07
CA GLN A 226 21.91 -21.42 20.29
C GLN A 226 21.24 -20.89 19.01
N HIS A 227 21.90 -21.02 17.85
CA HIS A 227 21.31 -20.67 16.57
C HIS A 227 20.12 -21.57 16.23
N GLU A 228 20.19 -22.88 16.47
CA GLU A 228 19.07 -23.80 16.29
C GLU A 228 17.88 -23.45 17.20
N ALA A 229 18.14 -23.08 18.46
CA ALA A 229 17.09 -22.63 19.37
C ALA A 229 16.43 -21.33 18.87
N SER A 230 17.23 -20.38 18.41
CA SER A 230 16.74 -19.11 17.84
C SER A 230 15.90 -19.34 16.58
N LEU A 231 16.32 -20.26 15.71
CA LEU A 231 15.56 -20.64 14.51
C LEU A 231 14.22 -21.30 14.87
N ARG A 232 14.17 -22.15 15.90
CA ARG A 232 12.91 -22.77 16.36
C ARG A 232 11.93 -21.75 16.91
N GLU A 233 12.39 -20.74 17.65
CA GLU A 233 11.52 -19.65 18.12
C GLU A 233 11.05 -18.77 16.96
N LEU A 234 11.92 -18.49 15.98
CA LEU A 234 11.52 -17.79 14.76
C LEU A 234 10.45 -18.56 13.98
N GLU A 235 10.61 -19.87 13.78
CA GLU A 235 9.61 -20.73 13.14
C GLU A 235 8.27 -20.70 13.88
N LYS A 236 8.29 -20.68 15.21
CA LYS A 236 7.08 -20.60 16.04
C LYS A 236 6.40 -19.24 15.91
N HIS A 237 7.15 -18.14 15.85
CA HIS A 237 6.60 -16.82 15.55
C HIS A 237 5.98 -16.76 14.16
N THR A 238 6.68 -17.25 13.13
CA THR A 238 6.16 -17.32 11.77
C THR A 238 4.87 -18.13 11.69
N ARG A 239 4.79 -19.27 12.39
CA ARG A 239 3.55 -20.07 12.46
C ARG A 239 2.38 -19.31 13.08
N ARG A 240 2.62 -18.60 14.19
CA ARG A 240 1.59 -17.77 14.82
C ARG A 240 1.11 -16.66 13.89
N ASP A 241 2.02 -16.06 13.12
CA ASP A 241 1.66 -15.00 12.19
C ASP A 241 0.91 -15.55 10.96
N THR A 242 1.25 -16.76 10.49
CA THR A 242 0.44 -17.44 9.46
C THR A 242 -0.97 -17.76 9.96
N ASP A 243 -1.13 -18.22 11.20
CA ASP A 243 -2.46 -18.49 11.78
C ASP A 243 -3.29 -17.20 11.89
N LYS A 244 -2.68 -16.08 12.31
CA LYS A 244 -3.35 -14.77 12.34
C LYS A 244 -3.77 -14.31 10.94
N LEU A 245 -2.91 -14.52 9.94
CA LEU A 245 -3.23 -14.17 8.54
C LEU A 245 -4.40 -15.00 8.02
N GLU A 246 -4.45 -16.29 8.35
CA GLU A 246 -5.58 -17.16 8.01
C GLU A 246 -6.88 -16.68 8.70
N ASP A 247 -6.81 -16.26 9.96
CA ASP A 247 -7.94 -15.64 10.65
C ASP A 247 -8.40 -14.33 10.00
N TYR A 248 -7.48 -13.47 9.55
CA TYR A 248 -7.82 -12.25 8.83
C TYR A 248 -8.43 -12.56 7.46
N GLU A 249 -7.90 -13.55 6.73
CA GLU A 249 -8.46 -14.01 5.47
C GLU A 249 -9.90 -14.52 5.67
N ASN A 250 -10.13 -15.31 6.70
CA ASN A 250 -11.46 -15.80 7.06
C ASN A 250 -12.44 -14.68 7.42
N LYS A 251 -11.99 -13.65 8.14
CA LYS A 251 -12.80 -12.44 8.42
C LYS A 251 -13.14 -11.70 7.13
N LEU A 252 -12.15 -11.48 6.25
CA LEU A 252 -12.36 -10.82 4.96
C LEU A 252 -13.35 -11.62 4.08
N ARG A 253 -13.23 -12.95 4.03
CA ARG A 253 -14.18 -13.81 3.32
C ARG A 253 -15.61 -13.65 3.83
N LYS A 254 -15.81 -13.56 5.15
CA LYS A 254 -17.13 -13.29 5.75
C LYS A 254 -17.65 -11.90 5.38
N THR A 255 -16.82 -10.87 5.44
CA THR A 255 -17.20 -9.51 5.04
C THR A 255 -17.58 -9.45 3.56
N ILE A 256 -16.81 -10.09 2.68
CA ILE A 256 -17.13 -10.17 1.24
C ILE A 256 -18.47 -10.89 1.03
N ALA A 257 -18.75 -11.96 1.77
CA ALA A 257 -20.04 -12.65 1.69
C ALA A 257 -21.20 -11.73 2.11
N HIS A 258 -21.05 -11.01 3.22
CA HIS A 258 -22.06 -10.04 3.69
C HIS A 258 -22.31 -8.93 2.66
N LEU A 259 -21.24 -8.34 2.10
CA LEU A 259 -21.37 -7.29 1.08
C LEU A 259 -22.05 -7.81 -0.20
N ARG A 260 -21.85 -9.08 -0.57
CA ARG A 260 -22.57 -9.71 -1.68
C ARG A 260 -24.06 -9.86 -1.37
N GLU A 261 -24.40 -10.31 -0.16
CA GLU A 261 -25.79 -10.41 0.28
C GLU A 261 -26.48 -9.04 0.34
N GLU A 262 -25.80 -7.99 0.82
CA GLU A 262 -26.30 -6.61 0.80
C GLU A 262 -26.51 -6.11 -0.63
N LYS A 263 -25.54 -6.33 -1.53
CA LYS A 263 -25.69 -6.00 -2.95
C LYS A 263 -26.92 -6.67 -3.56
N ASP A 264 -27.10 -7.96 -3.29
CA ASP A 264 -28.25 -8.73 -3.80
C ASP A 264 -29.58 -8.28 -3.16
N SER A 265 -29.56 -7.82 -1.91
CA SER A 265 -30.72 -7.18 -1.27
C SER A 265 -31.08 -5.87 -1.95
N ILE A 266 -30.09 -4.99 -2.15
CA ILE A 266 -30.28 -3.69 -2.81
C ILE A 266 -30.79 -3.88 -4.25
N ALA A 267 -30.25 -4.85 -4.99
CA ALA A 267 -30.71 -5.16 -6.34
C ALA A 267 -32.19 -5.61 -6.36
N ARG A 268 -32.60 -6.45 -5.39
CA ARG A 268 -34.00 -6.87 -5.25
C ARG A 268 -34.92 -5.71 -4.88
N ASP A 269 -34.52 -4.85 -3.96
CA ASP A 269 -35.29 -3.68 -3.56
C ASP A 269 -35.45 -2.67 -4.70
N TYR A 270 -34.36 -2.43 -5.44
CA TYR A 270 -34.40 -1.59 -6.64
C TYR A 270 -35.35 -2.15 -7.68
N GLN A 271 -35.28 -3.46 -7.98
CA GLN A 271 -36.17 -4.09 -8.95
C GLN A 271 -37.63 -4.01 -8.51
N LYS A 272 -37.91 -4.23 -7.23
CA LYS A 272 -39.26 -4.10 -6.65
C LYS A 272 -39.78 -2.66 -6.75
N LYS A 273 -38.94 -1.66 -6.51
CA LYS A 273 -39.31 -0.25 -6.65
C LYS A 273 -39.56 0.13 -8.11
N LYS A 274 -38.70 -0.31 -9.02
CA LYS A 274 -38.87 -0.12 -10.47
C LYS A 274 -40.19 -0.70 -10.95
N GLU A 275 -40.48 -1.95 -10.58
CA GLU A 275 -41.74 -2.61 -10.91
C GLU A 275 -42.96 -1.88 -10.30
N GLY A 276 -42.85 -1.44 -9.04
CA GLY A 276 -43.90 -0.64 -8.39
C GLY A 276 -44.18 0.69 -9.09
N MET A 277 -43.14 1.42 -9.52
CA MET A 277 -43.31 2.66 -10.29
C MET A 277 -43.89 2.39 -11.67
N PHE A 278 -43.45 1.33 -12.35
CA PHE A 278 -43.98 0.97 -13.66
C PHE A 278 -45.47 0.62 -13.61
N GLN A 279 -45.88 -0.17 -12.62
CA GLN A 279 -47.30 -0.48 -12.39
C GLN A 279 -48.12 0.76 -12.03
N GLN A 280 -47.55 1.69 -11.27
CA GLN A 280 -48.22 2.94 -10.94
C GLN A 280 -48.40 3.82 -12.18
N MET A 281 -47.35 3.99 -12.98
CA MET A 281 -47.39 4.70 -14.26
C MET A 281 -48.43 4.09 -15.20
N GLN A 282 -48.49 2.76 -15.32
CA GLN A 282 -49.54 2.09 -16.10
C GLN A 282 -50.94 2.41 -15.60
N ARG A 283 -51.16 2.39 -14.27
CA ARG A 283 -52.46 2.74 -13.69
C ARG A 283 -52.86 4.18 -13.98
N ASP A 284 -51.92 5.11 -13.87
CA ASP A 284 -52.18 6.54 -14.10
C ASP A 284 -52.44 6.80 -15.59
N LEU A 285 -51.71 6.15 -16.49
CA LEU A 285 -51.96 6.21 -17.94
C LEU A 285 -53.33 5.64 -18.31
N VAL A 286 -53.77 4.56 -17.66
CA VAL A 286 -55.12 4.00 -17.84
C VAL A 286 -56.18 4.99 -17.34
N LYS A 287 -55.98 5.66 -16.19
CA LYS A 287 -56.91 6.68 -15.71
C LYS A 287 -57.01 7.85 -16.70
N GLU A 288 -55.87 8.40 -17.11
CA GLU A 288 -55.83 9.54 -18.03
C GLU A 288 -56.47 9.19 -19.38
N THR A 289 -56.20 8.01 -19.93
CA THR A 289 -56.88 7.55 -21.16
C THR A 289 -58.39 7.39 -20.97
N THR A 290 -58.87 6.92 -19.82
CA THR A 290 -60.32 6.86 -19.53
C THR A 290 -60.94 8.25 -19.38
N GLU A 291 -60.23 9.22 -18.80
CA GLU A 291 -60.68 10.60 -18.68
C GLU A 291 -60.74 11.30 -20.03
N LEU A 292 -59.72 11.10 -20.88
CA LEU A 292 -59.71 11.59 -22.26
C LEU A 292 -60.85 10.98 -23.08
N GLN A 293 -61.17 9.70 -22.88
CA GLN A 293 -62.33 9.08 -23.53
C GLN A 293 -63.66 9.72 -23.08
N ARG A 294 -63.79 10.06 -21.79
CA ARG A 294 -64.97 10.79 -21.28
C ARG A 294 -65.06 12.19 -21.89
N HIS A 295 -63.96 12.95 -21.89
CA HIS A 295 -63.91 14.27 -22.50
C HIS A 295 -64.25 14.23 -23.99
N LYS A 296 -63.75 13.23 -24.72
CA LYS A 296 -64.10 13.02 -26.14
C LYS A 296 -65.61 12.78 -26.31
N PHE A 297 -66.21 11.98 -25.43
CA PHE A 297 -67.64 11.71 -25.45
C PHE A 297 -68.46 12.99 -25.15
N ASP A 298 -68.05 13.77 -24.15
CA ASP A 298 -68.71 15.04 -23.82
C ASP A 298 -68.63 16.05 -24.96
N LEU A 299 -67.46 16.18 -25.59
CA LEU A 299 -67.28 17.03 -26.77
C LEU A 299 -68.14 16.56 -27.96
N GLN A 300 -68.31 15.25 -28.16
CA GLN A 300 -69.23 14.73 -29.17
C GLN A 300 -70.69 15.09 -28.86
N ASN A 301 -71.09 15.05 -27.59
CA ASN A 301 -72.42 15.50 -27.17
C ASN A 301 -72.60 17.02 -27.39
N ASP A 302 -71.59 17.82 -27.08
CA ASP A 302 -71.64 19.27 -27.35
C ASP A 302 -71.74 19.57 -28.84
N ILE A 303 -70.98 18.86 -29.68
CA ILE A 303 -71.06 19.01 -31.14
C ILE A 303 -72.46 18.67 -31.64
N THR A 304 -73.06 17.56 -31.17
CA THR A 304 -74.41 17.17 -31.58
C THR A 304 -75.46 18.18 -31.11
N ASN A 305 -75.32 18.72 -29.89
CA ASN A 305 -76.18 19.80 -29.38
C ASN A 305 -76.05 21.08 -30.21
N LEU A 306 -74.83 21.49 -30.57
CA LEU A 306 -74.60 22.66 -31.42
C LEU A 306 -75.14 22.45 -32.84
N GLN A 307 -75.02 21.24 -33.40
CA GLN A 307 -75.63 20.90 -34.69
C GLN A 307 -77.15 21.04 -34.65
N LYS A 308 -77.78 20.58 -33.56
CA LYS A 308 -79.21 20.73 -33.34
C LYS A 308 -79.62 22.21 -33.20
N SER A 309 -78.90 22.98 -32.40
CA SER A 309 -79.11 24.43 -32.28
C SER A 309 -78.97 25.14 -33.65
N ARG A 310 -77.98 24.75 -34.46
CA ARG A 310 -77.82 25.28 -35.83
C ARG A 310 -79.01 24.92 -36.72
N THR A 311 -79.58 23.71 -36.61
CA THR A 311 -80.78 23.35 -37.37
C THR A 311 -82.01 24.12 -36.91
N ASP A 312 -82.14 24.36 -35.60
CA ASP A 312 -83.24 25.13 -35.02
C ASP A 312 -83.17 26.61 -35.48
N ILE A 313 -81.99 27.24 -35.41
CA ILE A 313 -81.77 28.60 -35.93
C ILE A 313 -82.08 28.69 -37.42
N ARG A 314 -81.69 27.69 -38.23
CA ARG A 314 -82.06 27.66 -39.66
C ARG A 314 -83.56 27.57 -39.87
N ALA A 315 -84.26 26.78 -39.05
CA ALA A 315 -85.71 26.68 -39.11
C ALA A 315 -86.39 28.01 -38.73
N GLU A 316 -85.84 28.75 -37.78
CA GLU A 316 -86.31 30.10 -37.39
C GLU A 316 -86.01 31.18 -38.44
N MET A 317 -84.89 31.07 -39.16
CA MET A 317 -84.52 32.02 -40.23
C MET A 317 -85.38 31.88 -41.50
N ALA A 318 -85.82 30.66 -41.83
CA ALA A 318 -86.62 30.40 -43.02
C ALA A 318 -87.93 31.24 -43.14
N PRO A 319 -88.75 31.44 -42.10
CA PRO A 319 -89.93 32.30 -42.17
C PRO A 319 -89.57 33.79 -42.25
N LEU A 320 -88.45 34.22 -41.66
CA LEU A 320 -87.97 35.61 -41.76
C LEU A 320 -87.52 35.94 -43.19
N GLU A 321 -86.82 35.01 -43.86
CA GLU A 321 -86.45 35.15 -45.27
C GLU A 321 -87.67 35.21 -46.18
N LYS A 322 -88.69 34.37 -45.93
CA LYS A 322 -89.98 34.46 -46.65
C LYS A 322 -90.66 35.79 -46.43
N ARG A 323 -90.67 36.33 -45.21
CA ARG A 323 -91.25 37.64 -44.89
C ARG A 323 -90.49 38.79 -45.56
N ALA A 324 -89.16 38.72 -45.59
CA ALA A 324 -88.32 39.69 -46.31
C ALA A 324 -88.58 39.65 -47.82
N ALA A 325 -88.78 38.47 -48.41
CA ALA A 325 -89.15 38.33 -49.83
C ALA A 325 -90.53 38.96 -50.14
N VAL A 326 -91.52 38.78 -49.26
CA VAL A 326 -92.84 39.43 -49.38
C VAL A 326 -92.73 40.94 -49.30
N LEU A 327 -91.96 41.47 -48.35
CA LEU A 327 -91.75 42.92 -48.22
C LEU A 327 -91.04 43.52 -49.44
N ARG A 328 -90.06 42.82 -50.02
CA ARG A 328 -89.43 43.24 -51.29
C ARG A 328 -90.42 43.25 -52.46
N ALA A 329 -91.31 42.26 -52.54
CA ALA A 329 -92.34 42.21 -53.57
C ALA A 329 -93.38 43.35 -53.41
N GLN A 330 -93.67 43.79 -52.19
CA GLN A 330 -94.55 44.93 -51.90
C GLN A 330 -93.92 46.29 -52.23
N ALA A 331 -92.59 46.45 -52.06
CA ALA A 331 -91.89 47.70 -52.34
C ALA A 331 -91.66 47.97 -53.85
N GLN A 332 -91.67 46.92 -54.69
CA GLN A 332 -91.49 47.00 -56.14
C GLN A 332 -92.50 47.94 -56.86
N PRO A 333 -93.83 47.83 -56.65
CA PRO A 333 -94.79 48.74 -57.29
C PRO A 333 -94.67 50.19 -56.81
N GLU A 334 -94.27 50.42 -55.55
CA GLU A 334 -94.02 51.77 -55.02
C GLU A 334 -92.79 52.42 -55.69
N TYR A 335 -91.73 51.64 -55.90
CA TYR A 335 -90.54 52.10 -56.64
C TYR A 335 -90.90 52.54 -58.07
N TYR A 336 -91.67 51.71 -58.80
CA TYR A 336 -92.15 52.05 -60.15
C TYR A 336 -93.05 53.29 -60.18
N ALA A 337 -93.88 53.51 -59.15
CA ALA A 337 -94.71 54.71 -59.05
C ALA A 337 -93.88 55.99 -58.83
N VAL A 338 -92.81 55.91 -58.02
CA VAL A 338 -91.88 57.02 -57.78
C VAL A 338 -91.07 57.36 -59.03
N GLU A 339 -90.65 56.35 -59.79
CA GLU A 339 -89.90 56.54 -61.03
C GLU A 339 -90.75 57.23 -62.12
N LYS A 340 -92.01 56.82 -62.27
CA LYS A 340 -92.98 57.47 -63.17
C LYS A 340 -93.31 58.90 -62.77
N ALA A 341 -93.35 59.18 -61.46
CA ALA A 341 -93.54 60.54 -60.95
C ALA A 341 -92.32 61.44 -61.23
N ARG A 342 -91.09 60.90 -61.19
CA ARG A 342 -89.87 61.63 -61.59
C ARG A 342 -89.87 61.99 -63.06
N GLU A 343 -90.26 61.06 -63.94
CA GLU A 343 -90.35 61.33 -65.39
C GLU A 343 -91.35 62.46 -65.70
N LEU A 344 -92.51 62.46 -65.04
CA LEU A 344 -93.51 63.52 -65.18
C LEU A 344 -93.00 64.90 -64.70
N LEU A 345 -92.26 64.93 -63.58
CA LEU A 345 -91.64 66.16 -63.10
C LEU A 345 -90.58 66.68 -64.08
N GLN A 346 -89.81 65.80 -64.70
CA GLN A 346 -88.79 66.18 -65.68
C GLN A 346 -89.41 66.75 -66.96
N GLN A 347 -90.53 66.19 -67.43
CA GLN A 347 -91.30 66.76 -68.56
C GLN A 347 -91.83 68.16 -68.23
N ARG A 348 -92.41 68.36 -67.05
CA ARG A 348 -92.87 69.69 -66.62
C ARG A 348 -91.74 70.71 -66.49
N GLN A 349 -90.56 70.28 -66.09
CA GLN A 349 -89.37 71.13 -66.05
C GLN A 349 -88.99 71.63 -67.45
N THR A 350 -88.98 70.74 -68.45
CA THR A 350 -88.67 71.11 -69.84
C THR A 350 -89.72 72.05 -70.45
N GLU A 351 -91.00 71.89 -70.11
CA GLU A 351 -92.06 72.81 -70.54
C GLU A 351 -91.87 74.22 -69.94
N LEU A 352 -91.49 74.31 -68.66
CA LEU A 352 -91.20 75.59 -68.00
C LEU A 352 -90.00 76.31 -68.61
N ASP A 353 -88.96 75.57 -68.98
CA ASP A 353 -87.78 76.14 -69.65
C ASP A 353 -88.11 76.67 -71.05
N GLY A 354 -88.98 75.98 -71.80
CA GLY A 354 -89.51 76.47 -73.08
C GLY A 354 -90.31 77.78 -72.93
N LEU A 355 -91.20 77.85 -71.94
CA LEU A 355 -91.97 79.07 -71.65
C LEU A 355 -91.09 80.24 -71.21
N ARG A 356 -89.97 79.97 -70.50
CA ARG A 356 -88.98 80.98 -70.14
C ARG A 356 -88.27 81.54 -71.37
N MET A 357 -87.88 80.70 -72.32
CA MET A 357 -87.26 81.16 -73.57
C MET A 357 -88.21 82.02 -74.40
N ASP A 358 -89.49 81.64 -74.48
CA ASP A 358 -90.51 82.43 -75.18
C ASP A 358 -90.74 83.79 -74.52
N LEU A 359 -90.75 83.86 -73.18
CA LEU A 359 -90.84 85.10 -72.43
C LEU A 359 -89.63 86.02 -72.69
N GLU A 360 -88.41 85.46 -72.70
CA GLU A 360 -87.19 86.23 -72.94
C GLU A 360 -87.13 86.75 -74.39
N SER A 361 -87.55 85.93 -75.36
CA SER A 361 -87.70 86.35 -76.76
C SER A 361 -88.70 87.51 -76.90
N ARG A 362 -89.84 87.43 -76.20
CA ARG A 362 -90.87 88.46 -76.25
C ARG A 362 -90.44 89.76 -75.56
N LYS A 363 -89.62 89.66 -74.51
CA LYS A 363 -88.99 90.79 -73.84
C LYS A 363 -88.00 91.50 -74.78
N GLN A 364 -87.15 90.75 -75.49
CA GLN A 364 -86.24 91.32 -76.49
C GLN A 364 -86.99 92.03 -77.64
N GLN A 365 -88.13 91.48 -78.08
CA GLN A 365 -88.99 92.11 -79.09
C GLN A 365 -89.65 93.42 -78.60
N LEU A 366 -89.94 93.54 -77.30
CA LEU A 366 -90.46 94.78 -76.72
C LEU A 366 -89.36 95.83 -76.60
N GLU A 367 -88.15 95.43 -76.20
CA GLU A 367 -86.98 96.33 -76.14
C GLU A 367 -86.60 96.89 -77.52
N THR A 368 -86.69 96.09 -78.59
CA THR A 368 -86.47 96.59 -79.95
C THR A 368 -87.56 97.57 -80.39
N ARG A 369 -88.82 97.31 -80.03
CA ARG A 369 -89.95 98.19 -80.35
C ARG A 369 -89.90 99.54 -79.60
N GLU A 370 -89.42 99.55 -78.35
CA GLU A 370 -89.16 100.79 -77.61
C GLU A 370 -88.05 101.63 -78.27
N ARG A 371 -86.96 101.00 -78.75
CA ARG A 371 -85.90 101.70 -79.50
C ARG A 371 -86.40 102.29 -80.82
N GLU A 372 -87.29 101.59 -81.53
CA GLU A 372 -87.89 102.11 -82.77
C GLU A 372 -88.85 103.29 -82.54
N LEU A 373 -89.59 103.31 -81.43
CA LEU A 373 -90.46 104.42 -81.06
C LEU A 373 -89.64 105.65 -80.64
N GLN A 374 -88.56 105.46 -79.88
CA GLN A 374 -87.60 106.54 -79.54
C GLN A 374 -86.90 107.11 -80.79
N ALA A 375 -86.61 106.28 -81.81
CA ALA A 375 -86.05 106.72 -83.09
C ALA A 375 -87.05 107.48 -83.98
N LYS A 376 -88.36 107.30 -83.79
CA LYS A 376 -89.41 108.06 -84.48
C LYS A 376 -89.74 109.38 -83.78
N GLU A 377 -89.63 109.46 -82.46
CA GLU A 377 -89.79 110.73 -81.72
C GLU A 377 -88.63 111.71 -81.94
N GLN A 378 -87.41 111.23 -82.20
CA GLN A 378 -86.25 112.09 -82.49
C GLN A 378 -86.14 112.56 -83.95
N ARG A 379 -86.98 112.04 -84.88
CA ARG A 379 -87.01 112.44 -86.30
C ARG A 379 -88.07 113.50 -86.64
N HIS A 380 -88.73 114.08 -85.63
CA HIS A 380 -89.81 115.07 -85.81
C HIS A 380 -89.45 116.51 -85.37
N LEU A 381 -88.17 116.85 -85.20
CA LEU A 381 -87.76 118.18 -84.70
C LEU A 381 -86.61 118.87 -85.45
N LEU A 382 -86.30 118.48 -86.69
CA LEU A 382 -85.43 119.17 -87.69
C LEU A 382 -85.62 118.39 -89.01
N GLU A 383 -86.14 118.87 -90.14
CA GLU A 383 -86.22 120.21 -90.74
C GLU A 383 -87.45 120.28 -91.67
N GLU A 384 -88.27 121.32 -91.48
CA GLU A 384 -89.11 121.94 -92.51
C GLU A 384 -88.29 123.01 -93.23
N GLN A 385 -88.36 123.04 -94.56
CA GLN A 385 -87.76 123.95 -95.58
C GLN A 385 -86.85 123.12 -96.50
N ASP A 386 -87.30 122.63 -97.65
CA ASP A 386 -87.66 123.49 -98.78
C ASP A 386 -88.81 122.98 -99.67
N PHE A 387 -89.37 123.99 -100.30
CA PHE A 387 -90.63 124.11 -101.01
C PHE A 387 -90.38 124.06 -102.53
N MET A 388 -91.22 123.30 -103.23
CA MET A 388 -91.63 123.45 -104.64
C MET A 388 -90.80 122.87 -105.79
N GLU A 389 -91.56 122.54 -106.84
CA GLU A 389 -91.20 122.16 -108.22
C GLU A 389 -90.80 120.68 -108.39
N GLU A 390 -91.34 119.90 -109.33
CA GLU A 390 -92.02 120.23 -110.57
C GLU A 390 -92.75 118.99 -111.15
N GLN A 391 -93.75 119.25 -111.98
CA GLN A 391 -94.56 118.27 -112.71
C GLN A 391 -93.81 117.60 -113.89
N GLY A 392 -94.32 116.44 -114.33
CA GLY A 392 -94.33 116.04 -115.76
C GLY A 392 -93.81 114.63 -116.03
N ALA A 393 -94.64 113.60 -116.26
CA ALA A 393 -95.35 113.28 -117.51
C ALA A 393 -94.42 112.88 -118.69
N TRP A 394 -94.65 111.86 -119.56
CA TRP A 394 -95.75 110.93 -119.83
C TRP A 394 -95.26 109.86 -120.87
N LYS A 395 -95.75 108.63 -120.74
CA LYS A 395 -96.24 107.64 -121.73
C LYS A 395 -95.69 107.50 -123.19
N HIS A 396 -95.35 106.23 -123.50
CA HIS A 396 -95.78 105.36 -124.63
C HIS A 396 -95.21 105.44 -126.08
N ARG A 397 -94.72 104.25 -126.52
CA ARG A 397 -94.85 103.52 -127.84
C ARG A 397 -94.13 104.10 -129.07
N VAL A 398 -93.70 103.38 -130.14
CA VAL A 398 -93.55 101.97 -130.62
C VAL A 398 -92.85 102.07 -132.03
N ALA A 399 -92.09 101.03 -132.45
CA ALA A 399 -91.77 100.57 -133.83
C ALA A 399 -90.61 101.15 -134.69
N GLU A 400 -89.98 100.21 -135.45
CA GLU A 400 -89.13 100.28 -136.68
C GLU A 400 -87.70 100.91 -136.52
N ASP A 401 -86.57 100.44 -137.08
CA ASP A 401 -86.24 99.45 -138.13
C ASP A 401 -84.73 99.05 -138.10
N GLN A 402 -84.43 97.83 -138.56
CA GLN A 402 -83.30 97.32 -139.39
C GLN A 402 -81.80 97.69 -139.18
N GLY A 403 -80.98 96.63 -139.02
CA GLY A 403 -79.96 96.24 -140.03
C GLY A 403 -78.58 96.91 -140.04
N GLN A 404 -77.65 96.52 -139.15
CA GLN A 404 -76.21 96.82 -139.33
C GLN A 404 -75.18 96.04 -138.47
N LEU A 405 -75.45 94.83 -137.95
CA LEU A 405 -74.57 94.19 -136.94
C LEU A 405 -74.04 92.78 -137.30
N LYS A 406 -73.75 92.52 -138.59
CA LYS A 406 -73.21 91.23 -139.04
C LYS A 406 -71.68 91.16 -139.21
N GLN A 407 -70.93 92.24 -138.99
CA GLN A 407 -69.48 92.25 -139.20
C GLN A 407 -68.62 92.21 -137.91
N LEU A 408 -69.18 92.48 -136.73
CA LEU A 408 -68.40 92.49 -135.46
C LEU A 408 -68.35 91.14 -134.73
N SER A 409 -69.05 90.10 -135.23
CA SER A 409 -69.13 88.78 -134.58
C SER A 409 -67.93 87.87 -134.87
N GLU A 410 -67.23 88.06 -135.99
CA GLU A 410 -66.24 87.08 -136.47
C GLU A 410 -64.84 87.32 -135.85
N GLU A 411 -64.55 88.53 -135.36
CA GLU A 411 -63.23 88.87 -134.82
C GLU A 411 -63.05 88.44 -133.34
N ASN A 412 -64.14 88.37 -132.56
CA ASN A 412 -64.09 87.98 -131.14
C ASN A 412 -63.88 86.47 -130.89
N GLN A 413 -64.16 85.60 -131.86
CA GLN A 413 -64.01 84.15 -131.69
C GLN A 413 -62.55 83.66 -131.81
N ARG A 414 -61.65 84.41 -132.47
CA ARG A 414 -60.26 83.97 -132.65
C ARG A 414 -59.39 84.12 -131.41
N LEU A 415 -59.64 85.13 -130.57
CA LEU A 415 -58.81 85.41 -129.38
C LEU A 415 -59.09 84.46 -128.19
N LEU A 416 -60.24 83.77 -128.17
CA LEU A 416 -60.60 82.86 -127.07
C LEU A 416 -59.83 81.53 -127.12
N ILE A 417 -59.55 81.03 -128.33
CA ILE A 417 -58.96 79.71 -128.54
C ILE A 417 -57.47 79.68 -128.17
N GLU A 418 -56.75 80.79 -128.32
CA GLU A 418 -55.32 80.87 -128.01
C GLU A 418 -55.04 80.81 -126.49
N ARG A 419 -55.94 81.37 -125.67
CA ARG A 419 -55.79 81.45 -124.20
C ARG A 419 -55.94 80.09 -123.50
N GLU A 420 -56.79 79.20 -124.00
CA GLU A 420 -57.08 77.92 -123.36
C GLU A 420 -55.95 76.88 -123.55
N SER A 421 -55.20 76.97 -124.64
CA SER A 421 -54.10 76.03 -124.93
C SER A 421 -52.90 76.20 -123.98
N LEU A 422 -52.55 77.45 -123.63
CA LEU A 422 -51.44 77.75 -122.70
C LEU A 422 -51.73 77.37 -121.24
N SER A 423 -53.01 77.41 -120.82
CA SER A 423 -53.40 77.05 -119.44
C SER A 423 -53.32 75.54 -119.17
N LYS A 424 -53.46 74.70 -120.21
CA LYS A 424 -53.47 73.24 -120.04
C LYS A 424 -52.05 72.68 -119.91
N SER A 425 -51.11 73.19 -120.71
CA SER A 425 -49.70 72.77 -120.67
C SER A 425 -49.01 73.06 -119.33
N THR A 426 -49.40 74.11 -118.61
CA THR A 426 -48.76 74.49 -117.33
C THR A 426 -49.26 73.67 -116.15
N PHE A 427 -50.46 73.10 -116.23
CA PHE A 427 -51.03 72.23 -115.20
C PHE A 427 -50.37 70.84 -115.24
N ASP A 428 -50.30 70.22 -116.42
CA ASP A 428 -49.76 68.86 -116.59
C ASP A 428 -48.29 68.74 -116.14
N TYR A 429 -47.49 69.80 -116.30
CA TYR A 429 -46.10 69.82 -115.84
C TYR A 429 -45.94 69.81 -114.31
N ARG A 430 -46.86 70.46 -113.58
CA ARG A 430 -46.80 70.52 -112.10
C ARG A 430 -47.23 69.21 -111.45
N GLU A 431 -48.20 68.53 -112.04
CA GLU A 431 -48.70 67.24 -111.55
C GLU A 431 -47.63 66.14 -111.66
N GLN A 432 -46.88 66.11 -112.76
CA GLN A 432 -45.76 65.17 -112.93
C GLN A 432 -44.63 65.37 -111.90
N GLN A 433 -44.35 66.62 -111.51
CA GLN A 433 -43.33 66.92 -110.49
C GLN A 433 -43.77 66.52 -109.08
N PHE A 434 -45.06 66.55 -108.79
CA PHE A 434 -45.60 66.15 -107.49
C PHE A 434 -45.53 64.63 -107.32
N ASN A 435 -46.01 63.88 -108.31
CA ASN A 435 -45.99 62.41 -108.29
C ASN A 435 -44.56 61.87 -108.20
N ALA A 436 -43.60 62.47 -108.92
CA ALA A 436 -42.20 62.08 -108.84
C ALA A 436 -41.57 62.29 -107.44
N ARG A 437 -42.04 63.29 -106.68
CA ARG A 437 -41.57 63.53 -105.29
C ARG A 437 -42.22 62.58 -104.30
N GLU A 438 -43.48 62.23 -104.51
CA GLU A 438 -44.22 61.28 -103.68
C GLU A 438 -43.62 59.87 -103.80
N ASP A 439 -43.27 59.44 -105.02
CA ASP A 439 -42.59 58.17 -105.27
C ASP A 439 -41.20 58.11 -104.60
N GLN A 440 -40.46 59.23 -104.57
CA GLN A 440 -39.16 59.31 -103.89
C GLN A 440 -39.29 59.21 -102.37
N LEU A 441 -40.32 59.83 -101.78
CA LEU A 441 -40.60 59.75 -100.34
C LEU A 441 -40.97 58.32 -99.92
N ALA A 442 -41.83 57.66 -100.69
CA ALA A 442 -42.22 56.27 -100.41
C ALA A 442 -41.02 55.30 -100.46
N GLN A 443 -40.09 55.50 -101.40
CA GLN A 443 -38.86 54.70 -101.47
C GLN A 443 -37.96 54.93 -100.25
N LEU A 444 -37.79 56.17 -99.79
CA LEU A 444 -36.98 56.49 -98.62
C LEU A 444 -37.58 55.91 -97.32
N GLU A 445 -38.90 55.96 -97.16
CA GLU A 445 -39.58 55.35 -96.02
C GLU A 445 -39.42 53.83 -96.00
N GLN A 446 -39.51 53.19 -97.17
CA GLN A 446 -39.31 51.75 -97.30
C GLN A 446 -37.87 51.35 -96.94
N THR A 447 -36.86 52.08 -97.41
CA THR A 447 -35.46 51.78 -97.08
C THR A 447 -35.18 52.00 -95.60
N PHE A 448 -35.72 53.07 -95.00
CA PHE A 448 -35.54 53.34 -93.58
C PHE A 448 -36.16 52.25 -92.69
N GLN A 449 -37.34 51.75 -93.06
CA GLN A 449 -37.99 50.67 -92.32
C GLN A 449 -37.22 49.35 -92.45
N GLN A 450 -36.67 49.04 -93.63
CA GLN A 450 -35.81 47.86 -93.82
C GLN A 450 -34.53 47.93 -92.98
N GLU A 451 -33.85 49.09 -92.96
CA GLU A 451 -32.65 49.27 -92.13
C GLU A 451 -32.95 49.14 -90.64
N LYS A 452 -34.09 49.69 -90.21
CA LYS A 452 -34.57 49.58 -88.83
C LYS A 452 -34.80 48.12 -88.44
N ASP A 453 -35.50 47.35 -89.27
CA ASP A 453 -35.79 45.94 -88.99
C ASP A 453 -34.52 45.08 -89.00
N GLN A 454 -33.55 45.37 -89.86
CA GLN A 454 -32.24 44.71 -89.85
C GLN A 454 -31.44 45.00 -88.58
N LEU A 455 -31.42 46.25 -88.11
CA LEU A 455 -30.73 46.64 -86.88
C LEU A 455 -31.37 46.02 -85.63
N TYR A 456 -32.69 45.97 -85.56
CA TYR A 456 -33.36 45.29 -84.44
C TYR A 456 -33.10 43.79 -84.49
N GLY A 457 -33.15 43.16 -85.67
CA GLY A 457 -32.84 41.74 -85.84
C GLY A 457 -31.44 41.38 -85.34
N SER A 458 -30.42 42.14 -85.75
CA SER A 458 -29.03 41.90 -85.33
C SER A 458 -28.82 42.10 -83.83
N LEU A 459 -29.42 43.14 -83.23
CA LEU A 459 -29.36 43.38 -81.78
C LEU A 459 -30.03 42.26 -80.97
N TYR A 460 -31.16 41.74 -81.43
CA TYR A 460 -31.82 40.61 -80.76
C TYR A 460 -30.97 39.34 -80.83
N GLU A 461 -30.38 39.04 -81.98
CA GLU A 461 -29.49 37.89 -82.13
C GLU A 461 -28.22 38.00 -81.27
N GLU A 462 -27.62 39.20 -81.20
CA GLU A 462 -26.45 39.45 -80.37
C GLU A 462 -26.79 39.33 -78.88
N ARG A 463 -27.90 39.91 -78.45
CA ARG A 463 -28.41 39.78 -77.07
C ARG A 463 -28.67 38.32 -76.70
N ASP A 464 -29.30 37.54 -77.57
CA ASP A 464 -29.59 36.13 -77.29
C ASP A 464 -28.32 35.27 -77.24
N LYS A 465 -27.31 35.56 -78.06
CA LYS A 465 -25.99 34.91 -77.96
C LYS A 465 -25.31 35.23 -76.64
N LEU A 466 -25.33 36.50 -76.23
CA LEU A 466 -24.75 36.96 -74.97
C LEU A 466 -25.46 36.33 -73.76
N HIS A 467 -26.79 36.30 -73.78
CA HIS A 467 -27.58 35.67 -72.73
C HIS A 467 -27.29 34.17 -72.63
N LYS A 468 -27.22 33.44 -73.74
CA LYS A 468 -26.87 32.01 -73.73
C LYS A 468 -25.46 31.76 -73.20
N SER A 469 -24.49 32.60 -73.55
CA SER A 469 -23.11 32.50 -73.06
C SER A 469 -23.05 32.73 -71.55
N VAL A 470 -23.68 33.79 -71.05
CA VAL A 470 -23.71 34.12 -69.61
C VAL A 470 -24.45 33.03 -68.82
N GLU A 471 -25.55 32.49 -69.35
CA GLU A 471 -26.29 31.42 -68.68
C GLU A 471 -25.45 30.14 -68.59
N ALA A 472 -24.71 29.80 -69.66
CA ALA A 472 -23.82 28.64 -69.67
C ALA A 472 -22.64 28.78 -68.70
N GLU A 473 -21.99 29.95 -68.65
CA GLU A 473 -20.93 30.24 -67.68
C GLU A 473 -21.44 30.21 -66.25
N ARG A 474 -22.62 30.80 -66.01
CA ARG A 474 -23.27 30.78 -64.70
C ARG A 474 -23.61 29.36 -64.26
N GLN A 475 -24.14 28.52 -65.14
CA GLN A 475 -24.43 27.11 -64.84
C GLN A 475 -23.15 26.31 -64.53
N SER A 476 -22.07 26.54 -65.29
CA SER A 476 -20.78 25.90 -65.04
C SER A 476 -20.21 26.29 -63.67
N LEU A 477 -20.17 27.60 -63.37
CA LEU A 477 -19.68 28.12 -62.09
C LEU A 477 -20.52 27.62 -60.91
N PHE A 478 -21.84 27.54 -61.08
CA PHE A 478 -22.73 27.02 -60.04
C PHE A 478 -22.46 25.53 -59.78
N GLY A 479 -22.29 24.73 -60.83
CA GLY A 479 -21.94 23.31 -60.71
C GLY A 479 -20.58 23.08 -60.03
N ASP A 480 -19.58 23.92 -60.31
CA ASP A 480 -18.28 23.83 -59.66
C ASP A 480 -18.33 24.26 -58.19
N LEU A 481 -19.10 25.30 -57.87
CA LEU A 481 -19.36 25.72 -56.49
C LEU A 481 -20.13 24.65 -55.69
N GLU A 482 -21.10 23.97 -56.29
CA GLU A 482 -21.81 22.86 -55.64
C GLU A 482 -20.89 21.68 -55.34
N LYS A 483 -20.00 21.33 -56.28
CA LYS A 483 -18.97 20.31 -56.04
C LYS A 483 -18.04 20.71 -54.91
N GLN A 484 -17.54 21.95 -54.91
CA GLN A 484 -16.69 22.46 -53.82
C GLN A 484 -17.42 22.47 -52.49
N LYS A 485 -18.68 22.90 -52.45
CA LYS A 485 -19.53 22.85 -51.27
C LYS A 485 -19.66 21.42 -50.75
N GLY A 486 -19.91 20.44 -51.63
CA GLY A 486 -19.99 19.02 -51.25
C GLY A 486 -18.69 18.49 -50.65
N ILE A 487 -17.55 18.83 -51.24
CA ILE A 487 -16.22 18.45 -50.73
C ILE A 487 -15.98 19.06 -49.33
N LEU A 488 -16.24 20.36 -49.17
CA LEU A 488 -16.07 21.05 -47.90
C LEU A 488 -17.02 20.52 -46.83
N LEU A 489 -18.26 20.15 -47.20
CA LEU A 489 -19.22 19.55 -46.28
C LEU A 489 -18.74 18.20 -45.77
N ASN A 490 -18.20 17.36 -46.66
CA ASN A 490 -17.63 16.07 -46.27
C ASN A 490 -16.41 16.24 -45.35
N GLN A 491 -15.51 17.18 -45.68
CA GLN A 491 -14.36 17.49 -44.82
C GLN A 491 -14.79 18.02 -43.45
N LEU A 492 -15.84 18.85 -43.39
CA LEU A 492 -16.40 19.35 -42.14
C LEU A 492 -16.95 18.19 -41.30
N ASN A 493 -17.71 17.29 -41.92
CA ASN A 493 -18.26 16.11 -41.24
C ASN A 493 -17.15 15.19 -40.71
N ASP A 494 -16.09 14.96 -41.49
CA ASP A 494 -14.94 14.17 -41.06
C ASP A 494 -14.23 14.81 -39.85
N LEU A 495 -14.04 16.14 -39.87
CA LEU A 495 -13.45 16.88 -38.76
C LEU A 495 -14.34 16.90 -37.52
N GLU A 496 -15.66 17.03 -37.69
CA GLU A 496 -16.61 16.92 -36.59
C GLU A 496 -16.61 15.52 -35.97
N HIS A 497 -16.55 14.49 -36.80
CA HIS A 497 -16.45 13.11 -36.32
C HIS A 497 -15.15 12.90 -35.52
N GLN A 498 -14.02 13.39 -36.05
CA GLN A 498 -12.74 13.35 -35.32
C GLN A 498 -12.79 14.12 -34.00
N LYS A 499 -13.41 15.31 -33.99
CA LYS A 499 -13.59 16.09 -32.77
C LYS A 499 -14.39 15.31 -31.73
N ARG A 500 -15.51 14.69 -32.12
CA ARG A 500 -16.35 13.89 -31.21
C ARG A 500 -15.60 12.68 -30.65
N MET A 501 -14.80 12.00 -31.48
CA MET A 501 -13.93 10.90 -31.02
C MET A 501 -12.93 11.37 -29.97
N ILE A 502 -12.26 12.50 -30.22
CA ILE A 502 -11.30 13.07 -29.26
C ILE A 502 -12.00 13.53 -27.98
N GLU A 503 -13.20 14.12 -28.06
CA GLU A 503 -13.98 14.52 -26.89
C GLU A 503 -14.41 13.31 -26.05
N HIS A 504 -14.82 12.22 -26.70
CA HIS A 504 -15.12 10.95 -26.04
C HIS A 504 -13.89 10.38 -25.31
N ASP A 505 -12.76 10.27 -26.02
CA ASP A 505 -11.51 9.78 -25.44
C ASP A 505 -11.05 10.64 -24.26
N LEU A 506 -11.21 11.98 -24.35
CA LEU A 506 -10.91 12.91 -23.26
C LEU A 506 -11.81 12.68 -22.04
N LEU A 507 -13.09 12.36 -22.25
CA LEU A 507 -14.04 12.08 -21.18
C LEU A 507 -13.69 10.77 -20.48
N GLU A 508 -13.44 9.70 -21.24
CA GLU A 508 -12.99 8.41 -20.72
C GLU A 508 -11.68 8.57 -19.93
N LYS A 509 -10.72 9.33 -20.47
CA LYS A 509 -9.47 9.64 -19.74
C LYS A 509 -9.71 10.45 -18.47
N LYS A 510 -10.62 11.43 -18.46
CA LYS A 510 -10.97 12.17 -17.24
C LYS A 510 -11.62 11.28 -16.18
N GLU A 511 -12.48 10.35 -16.58
CA GLU A 511 -13.10 9.38 -15.68
C GLU A 511 -12.04 8.46 -15.07
N THR A 512 -11.14 7.89 -15.90
CA THR A 512 -10.04 7.06 -15.38
C THR A 512 -9.08 7.84 -14.46
N VAL A 513 -8.81 9.12 -14.74
CA VAL A 513 -8.00 9.97 -13.85
C VAL A 513 -8.75 10.26 -12.54
N GLY A 514 -10.08 10.43 -12.59
CA GLY A 514 -10.93 10.57 -11.41
C GLY A 514 -10.89 9.32 -10.53
N ASP A 515 -11.03 8.13 -11.15
CA ASP A 515 -10.93 6.84 -10.47
C ASP A 515 -9.54 6.65 -9.85
N ILE A 516 -8.47 6.98 -10.58
CA ILE A 516 -7.10 6.95 -10.05
C ILE A 516 -6.97 7.88 -8.85
N GLY A 517 -7.46 9.12 -8.92
CA GLY A 517 -7.43 10.06 -7.80
C GLY A 517 -8.21 9.55 -6.57
N ALA A 518 -9.35 8.90 -6.78
CA ALA A 518 -10.10 8.26 -5.70
C ALA A 518 -9.34 7.09 -5.07
N THR A 519 -8.65 6.27 -5.89
CA THR A 519 -7.80 5.19 -5.38
C THR A 519 -6.56 5.72 -4.65
N GLU A 520 -5.96 6.81 -5.11
CA GLU A 520 -4.80 7.45 -4.48
C GLU A 520 -5.18 8.00 -3.11
N HIS A 521 -6.30 8.71 -2.99
CA HIS A 521 -6.81 9.18 -1.70
C HIS A 521 -7.12 8.03 -0.73
N LEU A 522 -7.70 6.92 -1.23
CA LEU A 522 -7.95 5.74 -0.41
C LEU A 522 -6.63 5.10 0.06
N LEU A 523 -5.61 5.04 -0.80
CA LEU A 523 -4.29 4.53 -0.45
C LEU A 523 -3.61 5.42 0.59
N GLU A 524 -3.69 6.74 0.46
CA GLU A 524 -3.18 7.69 1.47
C GLU A 524 -3.89 7.53 2.83
N GLU A 525 -5.22 7.35 2.84
CA GLU A 525 -5.96 7.04 4.06
C GLU A 525 -5.53 5.71 4.68
N LYS A 526 -5.26 4.68 3.87
CA LYS A 526 -4.76 3.40 4.37
C LYS A 526 -3.33 3.49 4.87
N GLU A 527 -2.47 4.24 4.20
CA GLU A 527 -1.09 4.48 4.61
C GLU A 527 -1.06 5.23 5.95
N THR A 528 -1.83 6.30 6.09
CA THR A 528 -1.92 7.06 7.34
C THR A 528 -2.44 6.21 8.50
N GLU A 529 -3.44 5.34 8.26
CA GLU A 529 -3.94 4.41 9.28
C GLU A 529 -2.90 3.33 9.63
N ILE A 530 -2.17 2.79 8.66
CA ILE A 530 -1.07 1.84 8.91
C ILE A 530 0.04 2.51 9.73
N LEU A 531 0.44 3.72 9.37
CA LEU A 531 1.47 4.49 10.10
C LEU A 531 1.01 4.86 11.52
N ARG A 532 -0.28 5.11 11.72
CA ARG A 532 -0.86 5.29 13.07
C ARG A 532 -0.76 3.98 13.85
N ARG A 533 -1.12 2.85 13.23
CA ARG A 533 -1.07 1.55 13.89
C ARG A 533 0.34 1.09 14.23
N ILE A 534 1.32 1.37 13.36
CA ILE A 534 2.74 1.11 13.63
C ILE A 534 3.18 1.90 14.86
N ARG A 535 2.86 3.20 14.95
CA ARG A 535 3.19 4.01 16.13
C ARG A 535 2.55 3.47 17.41
N ASP A 536 1.28 3.06 17.36
CA ASP A 536 0.62 2.45 18.51
C ASP A 536 1.35 1.15 18.94
N LEU A 537 1.77 0.32 17.97
CA LEU A 537 2.51 -0.92 18.24
C LEU A 537 3.93 -0.66 18.78
N GLU A 538 4.63 0.36 18.31
CA GLU A 538 5.93 0.78 18.84
C GLU A 538 5.80 1.21 20.31
N VAL A 539 4.76 1.98 20.65
CA VAL A 539 4.45 2.37 22.03
C VAL A 539 4.15 1.13 22.89
N ASP A 540 3.37 0.18 22.38
CA ASP A 540 3.08 -1.08 23.08
C ASP A 540 4.36 -1.92 23.27
N GLU A 541 5.26 -1.96 22.29
CA GLU A 541 6.55 -2.66 22.38
C GLU A 541 7.44 -2.05 23.47
N ASP A 542 7.53 -0.72 23.54
CA ASP A 542 8.31 -0.03 24.57
C ASP A 542 7.73 -0.28 25.97
N LEU A 543 6.40 -0.27 26.12
CA LEU A 543 5.73 -0.62 27.37
C LEU A 543 5.99 -2.08 27.78
N LEU A 544 6.00 -3.01 26.82
CA LEU A 544 6.32 -4.41 27.06
C LEU A 544 7.77 -4.60 27.47
N LYS A 545 8.72 -3.92 26.82
CA LYS A 545 10.13 -3.91 27.22
C LYS A 545 10.32 -3.38 28.63
N GLY A 546 9.67 -2.26 28.96
CA GLY A 546 9.72 -1.71 30.33
C GLY A 546 9.17 -2.70 31.36
N ARG A 547 8.11 -3.43 31.02
CA ARG A 547 7.54 -4.47 31.91
C ARG A 547 8.42 -5.72 31.98
N GLU A 548 9.10 -6.11 30.90
CA GLU A 548 10.08 -7.19 30.89
C GLU A 548 11.27 -6.85 31.78
N GLU A 549 11.79 -5.63 31.72
CA GLU A 549 12.83 -5.13 32.61
C GLU A 549 12.38 -5.14 34.09
N GLU A 550 11.14 -4.74 34.37
CA GLU A 550 10.56 -4.82 35.72
C GLU A 550 10.47 -6.28 36.23
N VAL A 551 10.10 -7.22 35.36
CA VAL A 551 10.06 -8.65 35.71
C VAL A 551 11.47 -9.18 35.94
N LEU A 552 12.45 -8.83 35.09
CA LEU A 552 13.84 -9.25 35.23
C LEU A 552 14.49 -8.72 36.51
N THR A 553 14.20 -7.47 36.89
CA THR A 553 14.67 -6.89 38.16
C THR A 553 14.06 -7.62 39.36
N LYS A 554 12.74 -7.90 39.34
CA LYS A 554 12.09 -8.73 40.37
C LYS A 554 12.67 -10.14 40.46
N ILE A 555 12.96 -10.79 39.34
CA ILE A 555 13.61 -12.12 39.34
C ILE A 555 14.98 -12.05 40.02
N LYS A 556 15.80 -11.05 39.67
CA LYS A 556 17.12 -10.87 40.31
C LYS A 556 17.01 -10.63 41.81
N ASP A 557 16.03 -9.85 42.26
CA ASP A 557 15.84 -9.61 43.69
C ASP A 557 15.30 -10.84 44.42
N LEU A 558 14.45 -11.64 43.78
CA LEU A 558 14.04 -12.95 44.30
C LEU A 558 15.22 -13.93 44.38
N GLU A 559 16.12 -13.94 43.39
CA GLU A 559 17.34 -14.76 43.43
C GLU A 559 18.27 -14.35 44.57
N LYS A 560 18.46 -13.03 44.80
CA LYS A 560 19.21 -12.54 45.98
C LYS A 560 18.56 -13.00 47.28
N SER A 561 17.23 -12.87 47.37
CA SER A 561 16.46 -13.28 48.54
C SER A 561 16.57 -14.77 48.80
N LYS A 562 16.55 -15.58 47.73
CA LYS A 562 16.76 -17.02 47.80
C LYS A 562 18.16 -17.36 48.31
N ASN A 563 19.21 -16.73 47.77
CA ASN A 563 20.57 -16.96 48.24
C ASN A 563 20.74 -16.61 49.73
N LEU A 564 20.13 -15.51 50.18
CA LEU A 564 20.07 -15.14 51.61
C LEU A 564 19.35 -16.21 52.45
N LEU A 565 18.28 -16.81 51.93
CA LEU A 565 17.59 -17.90 52.60
C LEU A 565 18.44 -19.17 52.65
N ASP A 566 19.11 -19.53 51.56
CA ASP A 566 20.01 -20.69 51.50
C ASP A 566 21.18 -20.52 52.49
N GLU A 567 21.75 -19.31 52.61
CA GLU A 567 22.76 -18.98 53.63
C GLU A 567 22.22 -19.13 55.06
N LYS A 568 20.98 -18.68 55.31
CA LYS A 568 20.33 -18.83 56.61
C LYS A 568 20.00 -20.29 56.92
N GLU A 569 19.66 -21.08 55.92
CA GLU A 569 19.44 -22.52 56.07
C GLU A 569 20.74 -23.23 56.44
N GLU A 570 21.86 -22.90 55.80
CA GLU A 570 23.19 -23.43 56.18
C GLU A 570 23.61 -22.99 57.60
N GLU A 571 23.37 -21.73 57.98
CA GLU A 571 23.59 -21.27 59.37
C GLU A 571 22.76 -22.12 60.37
N LEU A 572 21.48 -22.35 60.08
CA LEU A 572 20.60 -23.16 60.92
C LEU A 572 21.04 -24.62 60.98
N LEU A 573 21.45 -25.21 59.86
CA LEU A 573 22.02 -26.56 59.81
C LEU A 573 23.31 -26.65 60.64
N GLY A 574 24.14 -25.61 60.62
CA GLY A 574 25.33 -25.50 61.47
C GLY A 574 24.96 -25.46 62.97
N VAL A 575 23.95 -24.67 63.34
CA VAL A 575 23.44 -24.60 64.71
C VAL A 575 22.86 -25.95 65.15
N LEU A 576 22.09 -26.62 64.29
CA LEU A 576 21.53 -27.95 64.58
C LEU A 576 22.63 -28.99 64.84
N LYS A 577 23.67 -29.04 64.00
CA LYS A 577 24.83 -29.92 64.25
C LYS A 577 25.50 -29.64 65.59
N ALA A 578 25.61 -28.37 65.98
CA ALA A 578 26.18 -27.99 67.27
C ALA A 578 25.27 -28.39 68.44
N ILE A 579 23.95 -28.33 68.27
CA ILE A 579 22.98 -28.84 69.25
C ILE A 579 23.13 -30.36 69.38
N ASP A 580 23.18 -31.11 68.28
CA ASP A 580 23.36 -32.56 68.30
C ASP A 580 24.65 -32.98 69.03
N GLN A 581 25.75 -32.26 68.79
CA GLN A 581 27.02 -32.47 69.49
C GLN A 581 26.90 -32.19 70.99
N LYS A 582 26.20 -31.13 71.39
CA LYS A 582 25.94 -30.82 72.80
C LYS A 582 25.03 -31.85 73.45
N GLU A 583 24.03 -32.35 72.74
CA GLU A 583 23.15 -33.41 73.24
C GLU A 583 23.94 -34.71 73.46
N LEU A 584 24.84 -35.07 72.55
CA LEU A 584 25.74 -36.21 72.71
C LEU A 584 26.69 -36.02 73.91
N ALA A 585 27.24 -34.82 74.08
CA ALA A 585 28.09 -34.48 75.23
C ALA A 585 27.31 -34.53 76.56
N LEU A 586 26.02 -34.15 76.55
CA LEU A 586 25.15 -34.29 77.72
C LEU A 586 24.85 -35.75 78.02
N LYS A 587 24.52 -36.57 77.01
CA LYS A 587 24.29 -38.02 77.19
C LYS A 587 25.50 -38.73 77.79
N THR A 588 26.70 -38.48 77.27
CA THR A 588 27.95 -39.04 77.82
C THR A 588 28.21 -38.56 79.25
N ARG A 589 27.86 -37.30 79.57
CA ARG A 589 27.95 -36.79 80.94
C ARG A 589 26.94 -37.46 81.86
N ASP A 590 25.71 -37.67 81.41
CA ASP A 590 24.67 -38.35 82.17
C ASP A 590 25.04 -39.82 82.42
N GLU A 591 25.62 -40.52 81.45
CA GLU A 591 26.22 -41.84 81.63
C GLU A 591 27.34 -41.82 82.69
N SER A 592 28.20 -40.81 82.67
CA SER A 592 29.25 -40.65 83.69
C SER A 592 28.70 -40.37 85.09
N PHE A 593 27.59 -39.64 85.19
CA PHE A 593 26.89 -39.40 86.45
C PHE A 593 26.22 -40.68 86.94
N ALA A 594 25.61 -41.47 86.06
CA ALA A 594 25.02 -42.76 86.41
C ALA A 594 26.09 -43.73 86.96
N LEU A 595 27.28 -43.79 86.33
CA LEU A 595 28.40 -44.58 86.85
C LEU A 595 28.87 -44.09 88.22
N ARG A 596 29.02 -42.78 88.40
CA ARG A 596 29.39 -42.20 89.72
C ARG A 596 28.31 -42.43 90.77
N GLN A 597 27.05 -42.43 90.39
CA GLN A 597 25.94 -42.72 91.29
C GLN A 597 26.03 -44.19 91.75
N ASN A 598 26.27 -45.12 90.83
CA ASN A 598 26.51 -46.52 91.20
C ASN A 598 27.72 -46.67 92.13
N ASP A 599 28.84 -45.99 91.86
CA ASP A 599 30.02 -45.99 92.76
C ASP A 599 29.71 -45.41 94.15
N LEU A 600 28.86 -44.37 94.21
CA LEU A 600 28.41 -43.78 95.45
C LEU A 600 27.48 -44.72 96.20
N ASP A 601 26.54 -45.36 95.52
CA ASP A 601 25.63 -46.36 96.09
C ASP A 601 26.42 -47.56 96.62
N GLU A 602 27.46 -48.02 95.91
CA GLU A 602 28.41 -49.04 96.39
C GLU A 602 29.16 -48.59 97.65
N LYS A 603 29.65 -47.34 97.67
CA LYS A 603 30.31 -46.77 98.85
C LYS A 603 29.36 -46.55 100.00
N GLU A 604 28.11 -46.17 99.76
CA GLU A 604 27.07 -46.06 100.76
C GLU A 604 26.74 -47.42 101.34
N ASN A 605 26.63 -48.47 100.50
CA ASN A 605 26.47 -49.85 100.98
C ASN A 605 27.68 -50.30 101.81
N LEU A 606 28.90 -50.01 101.36
CA LEU A 606 30.12 -50.32 102.13
C LEU A 606 30.20 -49.53 103.44
N LEU A 607 29.76 -48.27 103.43
CA LEU A 607 29.66 -47.44 104.62
C LEU A 607 28.57 -47.96 105.53
N ALA A 608 27.42 -48.40 105.02
CA ALA A 608 26.35 -49.02 105.79
C ALA A 608 26.85 -50.31 106.44
N ASP A 609 27.62 -51.15 105.74
CA ASP A 609 28.29 -52.33 106.30
C ASP A 609 29.30 -51.96 107.40
N LYS A 610 30.12 -50.93 107.16
CA LYS A 610 31.08 -50.42 108.15
C LYS A 610 30.38 -49.78 109.34
N LEU A 611 29.24 -49.13 109.13
CA LEU A 611 28.43 -48.52 110.17
C LEU A 611 27.74 -49.61 110.97
N GLN A 612 27.26 -50.68 110.32
CA GLN A 612 26.77 -51.89 110.98
C GLN A 612 27.87 -52.54 111.84
N GLN A 613 29.10 -52.67 111.33
CA GLN A 613 30.27 -53.09 112.10
C GLN A 613 30.57 -52.13 113.25
N ALA A 614 30.51 -50.82 113.02
CA ALA A 614 30.71 -49.82 114.07
C ALA A 614 29.61 -49.86 115.12
N THR A 615 28.35 -50.14 114.78
CA THR A 615 27.27 -50.37 115.76
C THR A 615 27.48 -51.65 116.55
N THR A 616 27.95 -52.74 115.93
CA THR A 616 28.30 -53.95 116.70
C THR A 616 29.50 -53.72 117.63
N LEU A 617 30.46 -52.87 117.24
CA LEU A 617 31.56 -52.42 118.10
C LEU A 617 31.10 -51.41 119.17
N LEU A 618 30.17 -50.52 118.85
CA LEU A 618 29.59 -49.55 119.77
C LEU A 618 28.73 -50.26 120.82
N ASP A 619 27.99 -51.31 120.46
CA ASP A 619 27.25 -52.13 121.41
C ASP A 619 28.20 -52.96 122.30
N ARG A 620 29.41 -53.30 121.82
CA ARG A 620 30.50 -53.79 122.70
C ARG A 620 31.02 -52.70 123.63
N VAL A 621 31.20 -51.46 123.15
CA VAL A 621 31.71 -50.32 123.94
C VAL A 621 30.69 -49.79 124.96
N LYS A 622 29.38 -49.89 124.68
CA LYS A 622 28.29 -49.51 125.60
C LYS A 622 28.23 -50.37 126.88
N THR A 623 28.99 -51.46 126.98
CA THR A 623 29.05 -52.29 128.20
C THR A 623 30.16 -51.87 129.19
N ASN A 624 30.84 -50.75 128.96
CA ASN A 624 31.86 -50.24 129.89
C ASN A 624 31.69 -48.73 130.15
N GLU A 625 31.15 -48.38 131.32
CA GLU A 625 30.96 -47.00 131.76
C GLU A 625 32.21 -46.42 132.43
N LYS A 626 32.74 -45.29 131.91
CA LYS A 626 33.20 -44.13 132.71
C LYS A 626 33.66 -42.92 131.85
N LEU A 627 33.03 -41.77 132.16
CA LEU A 627 33.52 -40.37 132.05
C LEU A 627 33.67 -39.80 130.62
N LYS A 628 32.88 -38.83 130.12
CA LYS A 628 32.49 -37.49 130.60
C LYS A 628 33.69 -36.68 131.12
N VAL A 629 34.17 -35.73 130.31
CA VAL A 629 34.46 -34.32 130.66
C VAL A 629 35.44 -33.66 129.66
N ASN A 630 35.04 -32.45 129.27
CA ASN A 630 35.77 -31.31 128.69
C ASN A 630 35.67 -31.09 127.18
N THR A 631 34.72 -30.27 126.72
CA THR A 631 34.80 -28.79 126.77
C THR A 631 36.08 -28.19 126.18
N GLY A 632 36.59 -28.78 125.09
CA GLY A 632 37.39 -28.07 124.07
C GLY A 632 36.58 -27.64 122.85
N ALA A 633 35.31 -28.06 122.73
CA ALA A 633 34.51 -27.91 121.51
C ALA A 633 33.79 -26.55 121.34
N LEU A 634 33.85 -25.64 122.31
CA LEU A 634 33.17 -24.33 122.22
C LEU A 634 34.03 -23.25 121.53
N GLU A 635 35.35 -23.42 121.47
CA GLU A 635 36.24 -22.53 120.69
C GLU A 635 36.22 -22.87 119.19
N ALA A 636 35.89 -24.11 118.81
CA ALA A 636 35.69 -24.51 117.41
C ALA A 636 34.41 -23.92 116.79
N ARG A 637 33.42 -23.52 117.61
CA ARG A 637 32.12 -23.02 117.14
C ARG A 637 32.16 -21.52 116.77
N SER A 638 33.16 -20.77 117.24
CA SER A 638 33.37 -19.38 116.78
C SER A 638 34.03 -19.33 115.39
N PHE A 639 34.72 -20.40 114.97
CA PHE A 639 35.28 -20.53 113.62
C PHE A 639 34.22 -20.93 112.58
N GLN A 640 33.20 -21.71 112.99
CA GLN A 640 32.07 -22.07 112.11
C GLN A 640 31.14 -20.88 111.80
N LEU A 641 30.98 -19.91 112.72
CA LEU A 641 30.21 -18.68 112.48
C LEU A 641 30.88 -17.72 111.46
N ALA A 642 32.20 -17.81 111.30
CA ALA A 642 32.93 -17.06 110.26
C ALA A 642 32.76 -17.70 108.86
N GLU A 643 32.49 -19.01 108.79
CA GLU A 643 32.26 -19.77 107.56
C GLU A 643 30.81 -19.62 107.02
N GLU A 644 29.85 -19.37 107.91
CA GLU A 644 28.46 -19.05 107.51
C GLU A 644 28.33 -17.66 106.84
N VAL A 645 29.20 -16.70 107.20
CA VAL A 645 29.26 -15.36 106.58
C VAL A 645 29.85 -15.41 105.16
N THR A 646 30.77 -16.34 104.88
CA THR A 646 31.26 -16.60 103.51
C THR A 646 30.26 -17.39 102.66
N GLN A 647 29.41 -18.24 103.26
CA GLN A 647 28.30 -18.88 102.54
C GLN A 647 27.16 -17.90 102.17
N LEU A 648 26.95 -16.82 102.95
CA LEU A 648 26.05 -15.72 102.58
C LEU A 648 26.59 -14.86 101.42
N ALA A 649 27.91 -14.77 101.25
CA ALA A 649 28.53 -14.17 100.07
C ALA A 649 28.32 -15.02 98.80
N CYS A 650 28.27 -16.36 98.91
CA CYS A 650 27.90 -17.24 97.80
C CYS A 650 26.40 -17.17 97.43
N LYS A 651 25.51 -16.79 98.37
CA LYS A 651 24.09 -16.50 98.07
C LYS A 651 23.88 -15.14 97.38
N LYS A 652 24.84 -14.21 97.45
CA LYS A 652 24.86 -12.98 96.64
C LYS A 652 25.18 -13.26 95.16
N ALA A 653 25.88 -14.35 94.86
CA ALA A 653 26.13 -14.80 93.49
C ALA A 653 24.89 -15.45 92.82
N SER A 654 23.92 -15.91 93.61
CA SER A 654 22.61 -16.39 93.12
C SER A 654 21.68 -15.24 92.67
N LEU A 655 22.08 -13.98 92.91
CA LEU A 655 21.37 -12.75 92.55
C LEU A 655 21.91 -12.11 91.25
N LEU A 656 22.62 -12.87 90.41
CA LEU A 656 22.90 -12.48 89.02
C LEU A 656 21.77 -12.95 88.08
N LYS A 657 20.55 -12.45 88.32
CA LYS A 657 19.51 -12.35 87.29
C LYS A 657 19.75 -11.18 86.32
N LEU A 658 20.86 -10.46 86.48
CA LEU A 658 21.24 -9.37 85.59
C LEU A 658 21.65 -9.86 84.20
N SER A 659 22.32 -11.01 84.05
CA SER A 659 22.67 -11.50 82.70
C SER A 659 21.47 -12.02 81.91
N ASP A 660 20.46 -12.58 82.59
CA ASP A 660 19.23 -13.03 81.93
C ASP A 660 18.25 -11.86 81.67
N LEU A 661 18.28 -10.82 82.51
CA LEU A 661 17.57 -9.57 82.24
C LEU A 661 18.27 -8.71 81.18
N GLU A 662 19.61 -8.67 81.12
CA GLU A 662 20.37 -8.05 80.04
C GLU A 662 20.11 -8.77 78.72
N ARG A 663 20.16 -10.11 78.70
CA ARG A 663 19.79 -10.90 77.51
C ARG A 663 18.32 -10.71 77.12
N GLY A 664 17.42 -10.52 78.11
CA GLY A 664 16.02 -10.17 77.88
C GLY A 664 15.83 -8.75 77.33
N ILE A 665 16.59 -7.78 77.81
CA ILE A 665 16.60 -6.39 77.32
C ILE A 665 17.17 -6.35 75.90
N ASP A 666 18.24 -7.09 75.61
CA ASP A 666 18.81 -7.21 74.26
C ASP A 666 17.83 -7.87 73.29
N HIS A 667 17.09 -8.91 73.73
CA HIS A 667 16.02 -9.49 72.94
C HIS A 667 14.85 -8.52 72.71
N LEU A 668 14.47 -7.73 73.72
CA LEU A 668 13.42 -6.71 73.57
C LEU A 668 13.88 -5.55 72.69
N GLN A 669 15.16 -5.15 72.72
CA GLN A 669 15.72 -4.16 71.81
C GLN A 669 15.79 -4.69 70.38
N SER A 670 16.17 -5.96 70.19
CA SER A 670 16.14 -6.62 68.88
C SER A 670 14.72 -6.72 68.33
N ASN A 671 13.74 -7.10 69.16
CA ASN A 671 12.33 -7.12 68.75
C ASN A 671 11.79 -5.71 68.46
N LYS A 672 12.19 -4.69 69.23
CA LYS A 672 11.86 -3.30 68.94
C LYS A 672 12.42 -2.85 67.58
N GLN A 673 13.67 -3.23 67.25
CA GLN A 673 14.26 -2.93 65.94
C GLN A 673 13.54 -3.64 64.80
N LYS A 674 13.17 -4.92 64.97
CA LYS A 674 12.36 -5.66 63.99
C LYS A 674 11.00 -5.02 63.78
N LEU A 675 10.31 -4.61 64.85
CA LEU A 675 9.02 -3.94 64.75
C LEU A 675 9.13 -2.57 64.07
N ILE A 676 10.19 -1.81 64.34
CA ILE A 676 10.47 -0.56 63.61
C ILE A 676 10.71 -0.83 62.12
N GLN A 677 11.38 -1.92 61.79
CA GLN A 677 11.64 -2.30 60.41
C GLN A 677 10.36 -2.77 59.70
N GLU A 678 9.50 -3.54 60.36
CA GLU A 678 8.18 -3.93 59.87
C GLU A 678 7.28 -2.69 59.65
N LEU A 679 7.23 -1.76 60.61
CA LEU A 679 6.47 -0.51 60.47
C LEU A 679 7.00 0.38 59.34
N ASN A 680 8.31 0.40 59.11
CA ASN A 680 8.90 1.12 57.98
C ASN A 680 8.55 0.46 56.65
N ASN A 681 8.57 -0.88 56.57
CA ASN A 681 8.15 -1.61 55.39
C ASN A 681 6.66 -1.38 55.07
N GLU A 682 5.79 -1.38 56.10
CA GLU A 682 4.37 -1.06 55.94
C GLU A 682 4.16 0.39 55.48
N ARG A 683 4.92 1.34 56.05
CA ARG A 683 4.92 2.72 55.61
C ARG A 683 5.31 2.83 54.12
N ASP A 684 6.37 2.14 53.69
CA ASP A 684 6.83 2.18 52.30
C ASP A 684 5.78 1.59 51.33
N VAL A 685 5.08 0.52 51.73
CA VAL A 685 3.97 -0.05 50.96
C VAL A 685 2.81 0.94 50.84
N LEU A 686 2.44 1.61 51.93
CA LEU A 686 1.40 2.64 51.93
C LEU A 686 1.82 3.87 51.10
N GLU A 687 3.09 4.26 51.14
CA GLU A 687 3.64 5.35 50.35
C GLU A 687 3.61 5.01 48.84
N GLN A 688 3.85 3.75 48.47
CA GLN A 688 3.65 3.25 47.11
C GLN A 688 2.18 3.24 46.68
N GLU A 689 1.24 2.88 47.56
CA GLU A 689 -0.19 2.94 47.27
C GLU A 689 -0.69 4.38 47.11
N ILE A 690 -0.22 5.30 47.95
CA ILE A 690 -0.49 6.74 47.81
C ILE A 690 0.03 7.23 46.45
N ASN A 691 1.25 6.87 46.06
CA ASN A 691 1.80 7.26 44.76
C ASN A 691 1.00 6.67 43.57
N LYS A 692 0.47 5.44 43.70
CA LYS A 692 -0.45 4.87 42.70
C LYS A 692 -1.79 5.62 42.63
N LEU A 693 -2.30 6.10 43.76
CA LEU A 693 -3.53 6.91 43.80
C LEU A 693 -3.30 8.31 43.23
N VAL A 694 -2.14 8.93 43.48
CA VAL A 694 -1.74 10.20 42.89
C VAL A 694 -1.62 10.08 41.36
N ALA A 695 -1.06 8.98 40.85
CA ALA A 695 -1.03 8.71 39.41
C ALA A 695 -2.45 8.63 38.81
N LYS A 696 -3.40 7.98 39.49
CA LYS A 696 -4.81 7.94 39.07
C LYS A 696 -5.50 9.31 39.10
N THR A 697 -5.11 10.21 40.00
CA THR A 697 -5.65 11.59 40.00
C THR A 697 -5.17 12.42 38.81
N VAL A 698 -3.97 12.17 38.29
CA VAL A 698 -3.45 12.82 37.08
C VAL A 698 -4.23 12.35 35.84
N ASP A 699 -4.63 11.08 35.79
CA ASP A 699 -5.47 10.56 34.71
C ASP A 699 -6.87 11.19 34.71
N LEU A 700 -7.46 11.44 35.88
CA LEU A 700 -8.75 12.13 36.02
C LEU A 700 -8.68 13.57 35.50
N GLU A 701 -7.58 14.28 35.75
CA GLU A 701 -7.37 15.65 35.26
C GLU A 701 -7.24 15.70 33.73
N GLN A 702 -6.68 14.65 33.10
CA GLN A 702 -6.65 14.51 31.64
C GLN A 702 -8.03 14.22 31.04
N VAL A 703 -8.84 13.41 31.73
CA VAL A 703 -10.25 13.15 31.34
C VAL A 703 -11.06 14.44 31.41
N GLN A 704 -10.87 15.26 32.44
CA GLN A 704 -11.56 16.54 32.59
C GLN A 704 -11.21 17.54 31.47
N LYS A 705 -9.93 17.56 31.02
CA LYS A 705 -9.52 18.35 29.84
C LYS A 705 -10.13 17.85 28.53
N ARG A 706 -10.32 16.52 28.39
CA ARG A 706 -11.00 15.93 27.23
C ARG A 706 -12.49 16.27 27.21
N GLU A 707 -13.15 16.28 28.36
CA GLU A 707 -14.55 16.71 28.48
C GLU A 707 -14.72 18.18 28.08
N GLN A 708 -13.88 19.08 28.57
CA GLN A 708 -13.90 20.49 28.17
C GLN A 708 -13.68 20.69 26.65
N ALA A 709 -12.81 19.89 26.03
CA ALA A 709 -12.58 19.94 24.58
C ALA A 709 -13.78 19.38 23.77
N LEU A 710 -14.47 18.37 24.30
CA LEU A 710 -15.69 17.84 23.69
C LEU A 710 -16.86 18.82 23.81
N GLU A 711 -16.97 19.52 24.95
CA GLU A 711 -18.00 20.53 25.16
C GLU A 711 -17.82 21.73 24.22
N GLN A 712 -16.59 22.21 24.03
CA GLN A 712 -16.27 23.22 23.02
C GLN A 712 -16.59 22.76 21.58
N LYS A 713 -16.36 21.48 21.27
CA LYS A 713 -16.73 20.91 19.96
C LYS A 713 -18.25 20.83 19.80
N ASN A 714 -18.99 20.45 20.84
CA ASN A 714 -20.46 20.43 20.81
C ASN A 714 -21.03 21.84 20.61
N GLU A 715 -20.50 22.86 21.30
CA GLU A 715 -20.92 24.25 21.07
C GLU A 715 -20.68 24.68 19.62
N PHE A 716 -19.55 24.29 19.03
CA PHE A 716 -19.25 24.59 17.62
C PHE A 716 -20.21 23.88 16.65
N VAL A 717 -20.56 22.62 16.93
CA VAL A 717 -21.53 21.86 16.14
C VAL A 717 -22.92 22.49 16.25
N SER A 718 -23.39 22.83 17.46
CA SER A 718 -24.68 23.50 17.64
C SER A 718 -24.76 24.84 16.90
N ARG A 719 -23.69 25.64 16.90
CA ARG A 719 -23.64 26.89 16.10
C ARG A 719 -23.73 26.62 14.60
N LYS A 720 -23.13 25.54 14.10
CA LYS A 720 -23.24 25.14 12.70
C LYS A 720 -24.62 24.63 12.35
N GLU A 721 -25.24 23.85 13.22
CA GLU A 721 -26.62 23.38 13.05
C GLU A 721 -27.61 24.55 13.03
N GLU A 722 -27.45 25.54 13.91
CA GLU A 722 -28.25 26.77 13.89
C GLU A 722 -28.06 27.57 12.60
N ALA A 723 -26.83 27.71 12.11
CA ALA A 723 -26.55 28.38 10.83
C ALA A 723 -27.20 27.64 9.66
N LEU A 724 -27.17 26.31 9.67
CA LEU A 724 -27.77 25.47 8.64
C LEU A 724 -29.31 25.52 8.68
N ALA A 725 -29.90 25.59 9.87
CA ALA A 725 -31.32 25.80 10.05
C ALA A 725 -31.78 27.19 9.55
N GLN A 726 -30.96 28.23 9.75
CA GLN A 726 -31.23 29.57 9.23
C GLN A 726 -31.16 29.63 7.70
N GLU A 727 -30.17 28.97 7.08
CA GLU A 727 -30.08 28.80 5.62
C GLU A 727 -31.29 28.03 5.08
N TYR A 728 -31.69 26.95 5.74
CA TYR A 728 -32.88 26.18 5.35
C TYR A 728 -34.17 27.03 5.40
N GLN A 729 -34.31 27.87 6.43
CA GLN A 729 -35.43 28.82 6.52
C GLN A 729 -35.36 29.93 5.46
N ARG A 730 -34.16 30.37 5.06
CA ARG A 730 -33.98 31.32 3.94
C ARG A 730 -34.43 30.71 2.63
N ILE A 731 -33.99 29.49 2.33
CA ILE A 731 -34.36 28.77 1.11
C ILE A 731 -35.87 28.51 1.07
N GLN A 732 -36.49 28.15 2.20
CA GLN A 732 -37.95 28.03 2.28
C GLN A 732 -38.67 29.36 2.02
N LYS A 733 -38.17 30.48 2.55
CA LYS A 733 -38.73 31.81 2.27
C LYS A 733 -38.59 32.19 0.80
N GLU A 734 -37.45 31.90 0.17
CA GLU A 734 -37.22 32.15 -1.26
C GLU A 734 -38.14 31.29 -2.14
N LEU A 735 -38.37 30.02 -1.78
CA LEU A 735 -39.35 29.17 -2.46
C LEU A 735 -40.78 29.74 -2.36
N THR A 736 -41.20 30.16 -1.16
CA THR A 736 -42.53 30.80 -1.00
C THR A 736 -42.64 32.15 -1.71
N PHE A 737 -41.54 32.88 -1.86
CA PHE A 737 -41.48 34.13 -2.61
C PHE A 737 -41.60 33.87 -4.12
N MET A 738 -40.92 32.85 -4.65
CA MET A 738 -41.03 32.45 -6.06
C MET A 738 -42.43 31.89 -6.40
N GLU A 739 -43.08 31.17 -5.49
CA GLU A 739 -44.48 30.75 -5.65
C GLU A 739 -45.44 31.97 -5.63
N GLY A 740 -45.15 32.99 -4.82
CA GLY A 740 -45.92 34.24 -4.78
C GLY A 740 -45.74 35.13 -6.02
N ASP A 741 -44.52 35.21 -6.56
CA ASP A 741 -44.20 36.00 -7.76
C ASP A 741 -44.64 35.32 -9.06
N SER A 742 -44.64 33.98 -9.12
CA SER A 742 -45.24 33.23 -10.22
C SER A 742 -46.78 33.36 -10.26
N LEU A 743 -47.44 33.44 -9.10
CA LEU A 743 -48.88 33.72 -9.01
C LEU A 743 -49.22 35.18 -9.37
N LYS A 744 -48.37 36.16 -9.03
CA LYS A 744 -48.56 37.56 -9.44
C LYS A 744 -48.33 37.78 -10.93
N THR A 745 -47.32 37.14 -11.53
CA THR A 745 -47.06 37.23 -12.98
C THR A 745 -48.15 36.54 -13.80
N MET A 746 -48.72 35.41 -13.33
CA MET A 746 -49.89 34.78 -13.95
C MET A 746 -51.18 35.60 -13.78
N ALA A 747 -51.38 36.29 -12.66
CA ALA A 747 -52.56 37.13 -12.44
C ALA A 747 -52.57 38.41 -13.29
N THR A 748 -51.41 38.99 -13.62
CA THR A 748 -51.32 40.18 -14.50
C THR A 748 -51.46 39.87 -16.00
N LEU A 749 -51.33 38.60 -16.42
CA LEU A 749 -51.54 38.18 -17.81
C LEU A 749 -53.00 37.84 -18.14
N ALA A 750 -53.89 37.81 -17.14
CA ALA A 750 -55.29 37.41 -17.31
C ALA A 750 -56.26 38.57 -17.66
N ALA A 751 -55.79 39.82 -17.74
CA ALA A 751 -56.66 40.98 -17.91
C ALA A 751 -56.22 41.91 -19.05
N GLN A 752 -56.37 41.48 -20.31
CA GLN A 752 -56.68 42.38 -21.44
C GLN A 752 -57.12 41.60 -22.70
N PRO A 753 -58.36 41.79 -23.20
CA PRO A 753 -58.88 41.04 -24.34
C PRO A 753 -58.70 41.85 -25.62
N LYS A 754 -57.57 41.67 -26.33
CA LYS A 754 -57.42 42.16 -27.72
C LYS A 754 -56.14 41.62 -28.39
N GLN A 755 -56.05 40.31 -28.58
CA GLN A 755 -55.11 39.70 -29.55
C GLN A 755 -55.41 38.22 -29.86
N LYS A 756 -56.70 37.86 -29.96
CA LYS A 756 -57.14 36.48 -30.21
C LYS A 756 -57.15 36.05 -31.69
N GLU A 757 -56.69 36.91 -32.61
CA GLU A 757 -56.62 36.60 -34.06
C GLU A 757 -55.19 36.51 -34.63
N MET A 758 -54.15 36.74 -33.82
CA MET A 758 -52.76 36.54 -34.27
C MET A 758 -52.05 35.37 -33.60
N MET A 759 -52.64 34.76 -32.56
CA MET A 759 -52.02 33.64 -31.83
C MET A 759 -52.42 32.25 -32.34
N GLN A 760 -53.37 32.14 -33.27
CA GLN A 760 -53.75 30.87 -33.90
C GLN A 760 -52.93 30.55 -35.17
N LYS A 761 -51.86 31.31 -35.41
CA LYS A 761 -50.84 31.05 -36.44
C LYS A 761 -49.42 30.87 -35.89
N ALA A 762 -49.28 30.81 -34.56
CA ALA A 762 -48.01 30.60 -33.87
C ALA A 762 -47.97 29.29 -33.04
N LEU A 763 -49.00 28.43 -33.17
CA LEU A 763 -49.03 27.08 -32.60
C LEU A 763 -48.90 25.95 -33.64
N GLU A 764 -48.66 26.30 -34.91
CA GLU A 764 -48.26 25.35 -35.97
C GLU A 764 -46.84 25.68 -36.49
N SER A 765 -45.94 25.95 -35.55
CA SER A 765 -44.51 25.88 -35.82
C SER A 765 -43.84 25.05 -34.74
N GLU A 766 -44.35 23.83 -34.51
CA GLU A 766 -43.42 22.75 -34.21
C GLU A 766 -42.56 22.59 -35.45
N SER A 767 -41.26 22.82 -35.30
CA SER A 767 -40.28 22.62 -36.36
C SER A 767 -40.53 21.23 -37.00
N PRO A 768 -40.70 21.12 -38.32
CA PRO A 768 -41.08 19.87 -38.98
C PRO A 768 -40.13 18.70 -38.67
N GLY A 769 -38.89 18.96 -38.27
CA GLY A 769 -37.92 17.92 -37.89
C GLY A 769 -38.17 17.24 -36.54
N ASN A 770 -39.00 17.81 -35.64
CA ASN A 770 -39.21 17.27 -34.29
C ASN A 770 -40.17 16.06 -34.29
N LEU A 771 -41.25 16.11 -35.07
CA LEU A 771 -42.17 14.97 -35.26
C LEU A 771 -41.55 13.88 -36.13
N GLU A 772 -40.77 14.28 -37.14
CA GLU A 772 -40.10 13.38 -38.08
C GLU A 772 -39.17 12.38 -37.37
N ILE A 773 -38.49 12.79 -36.30
CA ILE A 773 -37.58 11.89 -35.58
C ILE A 773 -38.28 10.81 -34.78
N TYR A 774 -39.37 11.14 -34.10
CA TYR A 774 -40.11 10.14 -33.33
C TYR A 774 -40.81 9.15 -34.27
N ASP A 775 -41.30 9.62 -35.42
CA ASP A 775 -41.86 8.77 -36.47
C ASP A 775 -40.79 7.86 -37.10
N MET A 776 -39.59 8.38 -37.37
CA MET A 776 -38.47 7.55 -37.86
C MET A 776 -38.01 6.52 -36.82
N ILE A 777 -37.93 6.88 -35.54
CA ILE A 777 -37.62 5.96 -34.42
C ILE A 777 -38.65 4.83 -34.37
N GLN A 778 -39.93 5.15 -34.51
CA GLN A 778 -40.98 4.15 -34.52
C GLN A 778 -40.92 3.26 -35.77
N GLN A 779 -40.65 3.83 -36.95
CA GLN A 779 -40.45 3.04 -38.18
C GLN A 779 -39.23 2.11 -38.09
N ALA A 780 -38.16 2.52 -37.42
CA ALA A 780 -37.01 1.66 -37.16
C ALA A 780 -37.36 0.51 -36.20
N ARG A 781 -38.13 0.77 -35.13
CA ARG A 781 -38.62 -0.27 -34.21
C ARG A 781 -39.53 -1.28 -34.92
N ASP A 782 -40.41 -0.80 -35.79
CA ASP A 782 -41.31 -1.67 -36.59
C ASP A 782 -40.53 -2.51 -37.62
N ALA A 783 -39.47 -1.95 -38.22
CA ALA A 783 -38.58 -2.68 -39.13
C ALA A 783 -37.77 -3.78 -38.40
N ILE A 784 -37.35 -3.54 -37.16
CA ILE A 784 -36.69 -4.56 -36.30
C ILE A 784 -37.68 -5.68 -35.97
N LEU A 785 -38.92 -5.35 -35.57
CA LEU A 785 -39.97 -6.34 -35.31
C LEU A 785 -40.30 -7.17 -36.57
N GLY A 786 -40.23 -6.57 -37.75
CA GLY A 786 -40.36 -7.23 -39.05
C GLY A 786 -39.12 -8.02 -39.52
N LYS A 787 -38.04 -8.09 -38.72
CA LYS A 787 -36.72 -8.66 -39.07
C LYS A 787 -36.06 -8.05 -40.32
N GLN A 788 -36.41 -6.82 -40.67
CA GLN A 788 -35.84 -6.07 -41.79
C GLN A 788 -34.68 -5.20 -41.30
N TYR A 789 -33.60 -5.83 -40.85
CA TYR A 789 -32.50 -5.14 -40.16
C TYR A 789 -31.68 -4.18 -41.05
N GLU A 790 -31.59 -4.42 -42.35
CA GLU A 790 -30.96 -3.47 -43.27
C GLU A 790 -31.77 -2.18 -43.42
N LEU A 791 -33.10 -2.29 -43.48
CA LEU A 791 -33.99 -1.14 -43.51
C LEU A 791 -33.93 -0.38 -42.18
N ALA A 792 -33.91 -1.09 -41.04
CA ALA A 792 -33.73 -0.48 -39.73
C ALA A 792 -32.38 0.25 -39.60
N ARG A 793 -31.28 -0.28 -40.17
CA ARG A 793 -29.97 0.42 -40.22
C ARG A 793 -30.00 1.68 -41.07
N GLN A 794 -30.70 1.66 -42.21
CA GLN A 794 -30.85 2.84 -43.06
C GLN A 794 -31.64 3.94 -42.35
N ILE A 795 -32.75 3.57 -41.69
CA ILE A 795 -33.57 4.51 -40.90
C ILE A 795 -32.80 5.00 -39.66
N TYR A 796 -32.02 4.14 -39.00
CA TYR A 796 -31.14 4.56 -37.90
C TYR A 796 -30.13 5.62 -38.34
N THR A 797 -29.56 5.47 -39.54
CA THR A 797 -28.61 6.44 -40.10
C THR A 797 -29.31 7.79 -40.40
N SER A 798 -30.55 7.78 -40.87
CA SER A 798 -31.34 9.00 -41.07
C SER A 798 -31.79 9.65 -39.75
N ILE A 799 -32.11 8.85 -38.72
CA ILE A 799 -32.40 9.36 -37.37
C ILE A 799 -31.17 10.04 -36.77
N GLN A 800 -29.98 9.43 -36.92
CA GLN A 800 -28.74 10.01 -36.38
C GLN A 800 -28.44 11.37 -37.02
N PHE A 801 -28.64 11.50 -38.33
CA PHE A 801 -28.50 12.77 -39.04
C PHE A 801 -29.53 13.81 -38.60
N ALA A 802 -30.80 13.41 -38.49
CA ALA A 802 -31.86 14.30 -38.02
C ALA A 802 -31.65 14.73 -36.55
N TYR A 803 -31.06 13.87 -35.72
CA TYR A 803 -30.89 14.10 -34.27
C TYR A 803 -29.84 15.17 -34.00
N GLU A 804 -28.82 15.23 -34.85
CA GLU A 804 -27.79 16.26 -34.79
C GLU A 804 -28.33 17.65 -35.15
N GLN A 805 -29.37 17.72 -35.99
CA GLN A 805 -30.01 18.97 -36.41
C GLN A 805 -31.17 19.43 -35.52
N LEU A 806 -31.51 18.68 -34.46
CA LEU A 806 -32.55 19.04 -33.51
C LEU A 806 -32.07 20.09 -32.51
N ASP A 807 -32.62 21.30 -32.61
CA ASP A 807 -32.58 22.34 -31.57
C ASP A 807 -33.70 22.10 -30.55
N LEU A 808 -33.41 21.24 -29.56
CA LEU A 808 -34.31 20.90 -28.46
C LEU A 808 -33.65 21.15 -27.11
N ASP A 809 -34.50 21.41 -26.11
CA ASP A 809 -34.08 21.51 -24.72
C ASP A 809 -33.36 20.22 -24.25
N LEU A 810 -32.35 20.38 -23.40
CA LEU A 810 -31.39 19.34 -23.01
C LEU A 810 -32.08 18.10 -22.42
N SER A 811 -33.21 18.26 -21.75
CA SER A 811 -33.98 17.15 -21.19
C SER A 811 -34.61 16.27 -22.27
N LYS A 812 -35.17 16.88 -23.32
CA LYS A 812 -35.81 16.14 -24.43
C LYS A 812 -34.78 15.53 -25.37
N LYS A 813 -33.65 16.21 -25.59
CA LYS A 813 -32.52 15.69 -26.38
C LYS A 813 -31.89 14.46 -25.72
N ARG A 814 -31.77 14.44 -24.39
CA ARG A 814 -31.34 13.23 -23.64
C ARG A 814 -32.30 12.06 -23.78
N GLN A 815 -33.61 12.30 -23.80
CA GLN A 815 -34.59 11.21 -23.95
C GLN A 815 -34.48 10.55 -25.32
N ILE A 816 -34.43 11.35 -26.39
CA ILE A 816 -34.24 10.85 -27.77
C ILE A 816 -32.89 10.12 -27.90
N TYR A 817 -31.83 10.60 -27.23
CA TYR A 817 -30.53 9.94 -27.22
C TYR A 817 -30.59 8.51 -26.66
N PHE A 818 -31.33 8.30 -25.57
CA PHE A 818 -31.50 6.96 -24.99
C PHE A 818 -32.32 6.05 -25.91
N ASP A 819 -33.38 6.56 -26.55
CA ASP A 819 -34.17 5.81 -27.52
C ASP A 819 -33.34 5.40 -28.76
N VAL A 820 -32.45 6.28 -29.23
CA VAL A 820 -31.54 5.99 -30.36
C VAL A 820 -30.47 4.96 -29.98
N LEU A 821 -29.92 5.02 -28.75
CA LEU A 821 -28.98 4.02 -28.25
C LEU A 821 -29.61 2.63 -28.09
N GLU A 822 -30.85 2.58 -27.59
CA GLU A 822 -31.62 1.33 -27.49
C GLU A 822 -31.84 0.72 -28.87
N LEU A 823 -32.30 1.53 -29.84
CA LEU A 823 -32.45 1.13 -31.24
C LEU A 823 -31.18 0.56 -31.85
N LYS A 824 -30.02 1.21 -31.63
CA LYS A 824 -28.73 0.71 -32.13
C LYS A 824 -28.41 -0.67 -31.56
N THR A 825 -28.62 -0.83 -30.26
CA THR A 825 -28.35 -2.08 -29.54
C THR A 825 -29.27 -3.19 -30.04
N ASP A 826 -30.55 -2.89 -30.26
CA ASP A 826 -31.54 -3.84 -30.78
C ASP A 826 -31.27 -4.26 -32.22
N ILE A 827 -30.80 -3.34 -33.08
CA ILE A 827 -30.36 -3.65 -34.45
C ILE A 827 -29.14 -4.55 -34.45
N GLU A 828 -28.15 -4.26 -33.59
CA GLU A 828 -26.91 -5.05 -33.50
C GLU A 828 -27.18 -6.45 -32.98
N LEU A 829 -27.96 -6.59 -31.91
CA LEU A 829 -28.38 -7.88 -31.35
C LEU A 829 -29.27 -8.68 -32.31
N GLY A 830 -30.22 -8.01 -32.98
CA GLY A 830 -31.10 -8.64 -33.97
C GLY A 830 -30.38 -9.12 -35.23
N SER A 831 -29.28 -8.45 -35.62
CA SER A 831 -28.46 -8.84 -36.78
C SER A 831 -27.49 -10.00 -36.53
N LEU A 832 -27.27 -10.36 -35.26
CA LEU A 832 -26.41 -11.47 -34.83
C LEU A 832 -27.18 -12.79 -34.63
N ALA A 833 -28.52 -12.76 -34.66
CA ALA A 833 -29.43 -13.89 -34.53
C ALA A 833 -30.00 -14.31 -35.88
#